data_AF-A0AA35IPP3-F1
#
_entry.id   AF-A0AA35IPP3-F1
#
_cell.length_a   1.000
_cell.length_b   1.000
_cell.length_c   1.000
_cell.angle_alpha   90.00
_cell.angle_beta   90.00
_cell.angle_gamma   90.00
#
_symmetry.space_group_name_H-M   'P 1'
#
loop_
_entity.id
_entity.type
_entity.pdbx_description
1 polymer ?
#
loop_
_entity_poly.entity_id
_entity_poly.type
_entity_poly.pdbx_seq_one_letter_code
_entity_poly.pdbx_strand_id
1 'polypeptide(L)'
;MDTSIYSHALDIWAKADLTKLQKELDADVIEIKEKETLSLNSRKSLATETKKFKKLESEQKLNNVNKIIKQYQREIDNLTQRSKFSEKVLFNVYEKLSEAPDPQPLLQSSLEKLEKIDDSKELKEKISYLEDKLAKYADYETLKSRLLDLEQSSAKTLAKRLTAKTQEINSTWEEKGRNWKQRETDLLKQLTSVQEQNKALEAKISKNIEIEDNRTEEDYPQNNQKEISTRIAEYNLVTQELETTQARVYQLEKRNEELSGALAKATSEAERETELHAKELKLNQLESENALLSASYEQERKSTTHSISELKEQLNGAIAESESYRSELETVRRKLSNYSDYSTIKEELSALKKIEFGVNEDDSDNETDSKYNDDKTVESSLLSANKKLQATLAEYRSKSTAQEETCIQLKKSVDQLKQQIAVLEEANEKLEMDLEKVENVGPHFNDAASMMSGVTRQVNNRTSHKISPTTSIIGIPEEEELPGNQSTILPIVTKQRDRFRSRNMDLEKQLRQGNSEKGKLKLEISKLKGDNTKLYERIRYLQAYNNNNTSAHPNPDGIDVESQYSRVYEESLHPIANFRQNELNHYKNKKLSVLEKLFLSFAKVILQNKMTRMIFLFYCIGLHGLVFMMSMYVINISGYMTPEVGIVQSAKSSVNSNGKLSGAGSVHGIN
;
A
#
# COMPACT_ATOMS: atom_id res chain seq x y z
N MET A 1 7.26 44.06 -6.20
CA MET A 1 6.32 42.96 -5.84
C MET A 1 6.62 42.57 -4.41
N ASP A 2 5.97 43.25 -3.48
CA ASP A 2 6.72 43.68 -2.30
C ASP A 2 6.56 42.68 -1.16
N THR A 3 7.55 41.79 -1.03
CA THR A 3 7.72 40.89 0.12
C THR A 3 7.58 41.63 1.45
N SER A 4 8.04 42.89 1.50
CA SER A 4 7.83 43.85 2.59
C SER A 4 6.38 43.94 3.07
N ILE A 5 5.40 44.02 2.16
CA ILE A 5 3.97 44.13 2.51
C ILE A 5 3.48 42.82 3.15
N TYR A 6 3.88 41.66 2.62
CA TYR A 6 3.51 40.37 3.19
C TYR A 6 4.18 40.15 4.55
N SER A 7 5.46 40.51 4.71
CA SER A 7 6.14 40.42 6.01
C SER A 7 5.56 41.38 7.04
N HIS A 8 5.16 42.59 6.63
CA HIS A 8 4.54 43.56 7.53
C HIS A 8 3.14 43.13 7.95
N ALA A 9 2.32 42.65 7.01
CA ALA A 9 1.02 42.08 7.32
C ALA A 9 1.13 40.84 8.22
N LEU A 10 2.10 39.95 7.96
CA LEU A 10 2.34 38.76 8.79
C LEU A 10 2.79 39.15 10.20
N ASP A 11 3.68 40.14 10.35
CA ASP A 11 4.09 40.69 11.65
C ASP A 11 2.92 41.32 12.42
N ILE A 12 2.02 42.06 11.74
CA ILE A 12 0.80 42.60 12.36
C ILE A 12 -0.16 41.47 12.78
N TRP A 13 -0.43 40.50 11.91
CA TRP A 13 -1.30 39.36 12.23
C TRP A 13 -0.71 38.45 13.33
N ALA A 14 0.61 38.32 13.40
CA ALA A 14 1.32 37.64 14.49
C ALA A 14 1.21 38.41 15.82
N LYS A 15 1.31 39.74 15.79
CA LYS A 15 1.12 40.62 16.97
C LYS A 15 -0.34 40.68 17.45
N ALA A 16 -1.30 40.50 16.54
CA ALA A 16 -2.72 40.40 16.87
C ALA A 16 -3.05 39.08 17.59
N ASP A 17 -2.25 38.02 17.38
CA ASP A 17 -2.41 36.66 17.92
C ASP A 17 -3.88 36.26 18.12
N LEU A 18 -4.57 36.03 17.00
CA LEU A 18 -5.97 35.61 16.98
C LEU A 18 -6.25 34.42 17.91
N THR A 19 -5.28 33.53 18.12
CA THR A 19 -5.47 32.33 18.95
C THR A 19 -5.50 32.64 20.44
N LYS A 20 -4.78 33.69 20.86
CA LYS A 20 -4.81 34.21 22.22
C LYS A 20 -5.98 35.17 22.40
N LEU A 21 -6.22 36.07 21.45
CA LEU A 21 -7.36 36.99 21.46
C LEU A 21 -8.70 36.22 21.52
N GLN A 22 -8.83 35.10 20.82
CA GLN A 22 -10.01 34.25 20.91
C GLN A 22 -10.19 33.66 22.32
N LYS A 23 -9.13 33.17 22.97
CA LYS A 23 -9.21 32.63 24.34
C LYS A 23 -9.52 33.69 25.38
N GLU A 24 -8.95 34.89 25.23
CA GLU A 24 -9.24 36.05 26.08
C GLU A 24 -10.70 36.48 25.90
N LEU A 25 -11.18 36.56 24.65
CA LEU A 25 -12.58 36.87 24.35
C LEU A 25 -13.56 35.80 24.84
N ASP A 26 -13.24 34.51 24.72
CA ASP A 26 -14.06 33.43 25.25
C ASP A 26 -14.22 33.55 26.78
N ALA A 27 -13.14 33.87 27.49
CA ALA A 27 -13.16 34.13 28.93
C ALA A 27 -13.96 35.39 29.29
N ASP A 28 -13.72 36.50 28.58
CA ASP A 28 -14.45 37.77 28.77
C ASP A 28 -15.96 37.62 28.51
N VAL A 29 -16.35 36.85 27.49
CA VAL A 29 -17.76 36.53 27.16
C VAL A 29 -18.42 35.68 28.24
N ILE A 30 -17.69 34.72 28.84
CA ILE A 30 -18.17 33.98 30.01
C ILE A 30 -18.39 34.94 31.18
N GLU A 31 -17.44 35.84 31.48
CA GLU A 31 -17.57 36.81 32.58
C GLU A 31 -18.72 37.83 32.34
N ILE A 32 -18.94 38.27 31.09
CA ILE A 32 -20.12 39.09 30.72
C ILE A 32 -21.42 38.33 31.03
N LYS A 33 -21.49 37.05 30.67
CA LYS A 33 -22.67 36.20 30.90
C LYS A 33 -22.90 35.92 32.38
N GLU A 34 -21.84 35.71 33.16
CA GLU A 34 -21.94 35.59 34.62
C GLU A 34 -22.48 36.89 35.23
N LYS A 35 -21.93 38.06 34.86
CA LYS A 35 -22.44 39.37 35.29
C LYS A 35 -23.89 39.63 34.83
N GLU A 36 -24.32 39.08 33.71
CA GLU A 36 -25.73 39.10 33.29
C GLU A 36 -26.60 38.28 34.25
N THR A 37 -26.25 37.02 34.51
CA THR A 37 -27.02 36.16 35.43
C THR A 37 -27.06 36.71 36.86
N LEU A 38 -25.97 37.30 37.33
CA LEU A 38 -25.88 37.97 38.63
C LEU A 38 -26.85 39.15 38.70
N SER A 39 -26.88 40.04 37.69
CA SER A 39 -27.83 41.17 37.63
C SER A 39 -29.30 40.69 37.53
N LEU A 40 -29.57 39.59 36.80
CA LEU A 40 -30.91 39.01 36.77
C LEU A 40 -31.34 38.46 38.14
N ASN A 41 -30.41 37.88 38.90
CA ASN A 41 -30.69 37.32 40.23
C ASN A 41 -30.79 38.40 41.32
N SER A 42 -29.94 39.42 41.29
CA SER A 42 -30.05 40.58 42.17
C SER A 42 -31.33 41.38 41.87
N ARG A 43 -31.71 41.59 40.60
CA ARG A 43 -32.99 42.20 40.21
C ARG A 43 -34.20 41.41 40.74
N LYS A 44 -34.17 40.06 40.68
CA LYS A 44 -35.20 39.22 41.31
C LYS A 44 -35.23 39.41 42.84
N SER A 45 -34.07 39.37 43.49
CA SER A 45 -33.94 39.56 44.95
C SER A 45 -34.48 40.93 45.38
N LEU A 46 -34.06 42.00 44.70
CA LEU A 46 -34.54 43.37 44.88
C LEU A 46 -36.06 43.45 44.73
N ALA A 47 -36.64 42.83 43.70
CA ALA A 47 -38.09 42.79 43.52
C ALA A 47 -38.81 42.06 44.67
N THR A 48 -38.20 41.05 45.30
CA THR A 48 -38.77 40.40 46.50
C THR A 48 -38.62 41.25 47.77
N GLU A 49 -37.47 41.89 48.00
CA GLU A 49 -37.27 42.78 49.15
C GLU A 49 -38.18 44.02 49.06
N THR A 50 -38.34 44.63 47.88
CA THR A 50 -39.29 45.73 47.64
C THR A 50 -40.75 45.29 47.88
N LYS A 51 -41.13 44.05 47.51
CA LYS A 51 -42.45 43.47 47.84
C LYS A 51 -42.64 43.25 49.34
N LYS A 52 -41.62 42.76 50.06
CA LYS A 52 -41.66 42.62 51.53
C LYS A 52 -41.78 43.99 52.21
N PHE A 53 -40.98 44.96 51.77
CA PHE A 53 -40.99 46.32 52.29
C PHE A 53 -42.35 47.00 52.20
N LYS A 54 -43.03 46.88 51.04
CA LYS A 54 -44.37 47.43 50.85
C LYS A 54 -45.38 46.91 51.90
N LYS A 55 -45.19 45.67 52.38
CA LYS A 55 -46.03 45.00 53.40
C LYS A 55 -45.70 45.34 54.85
N LEU A 56 -44.57 46.00 55.15
CA LEU A 56 -44.19 46.37 56.53
C LEU A 56 -45.08 47.48 57.09
N GLU A 57 -45.13 47.59 58.42
CA GLU A 57 -45.83 48.66 59.13
C GLU A 57 -45.04 50.00 59.09
N SER A 58 -45.71 51.13 59.32
CA SER A 58 -45.18 52.48 59.04
C SER A 58 -43.84 52.79 59.73
N GLU A 59 -43.70 52.39 60.99
CA GLU A 59 -42.50 52.61 61.80
C GLU A 59 -41.35 51.70 61.36
N GLN A 60 -41.65 50.43 61.04
CA GLN A 60 -40.70 49.46 60.50
C GLN A 60 -40.26 49.78 59.05
N LYS A 61 -41.12 50.46 58.28
CA LYS A 61 -40.76 51.01 56.96
C LYS A 61 -39.65 52.04 57.09
N LEU A 62 -39.78 53.03 57.98
CA LEU A 62 -38.77 54.07 58.17
C LEU A 62 -37.36 53.48 58.39
N ASN A 63 -37.27 52.46 59.25
CA ASN A 63 -36.03 51.74 59.56
C ASN A 63 -35.44 50.95 58.36
N ASN A 64 -36.28 50.49 57.42
CA ASN A 64 -35.85 49.68 56.28
C ASN A 64 -35.65 50.46 54.96
N VAL A 65 -36.10 51.73 54.86
CA VAL A 65 -35.89 52.59 53.67
C VAL A 65 -34.41 52.61 53.25
N ASN A 66 -33.52 52.89 54.21
CA ASN A 66 -32.08 52.99 53.96
C ASN A 66 -31.45 51.67 53.49
N LYS A 67 -31.98 50.52 53.91
CA LYS A 67 -31.52 49.19 53.46
C LYS A 67 -31.79 49.01 51.96
N ILE A 68 -32.97 49.42 51.51
CA ILE A 68 -33.45 49.22 50.14
C ILE A 68 -32.83 50.22 49.18
N ILE A 69 -32.71 51.49 49.57
CA ILE A 69 -31.98 52.48 48.76
C ILE A 69 -30.54 51.99 48.51
N LYS A 70 -29.87 51.45 49.53
CA LYS A 70 -28.53 50.83 49.39
C LYS A 70 -28.51 49.53 48.57
N GLN A 71 -29.63 48.84 48.38
CA GLN A 71 -29.73 47.69 47.47
C GLN A 71 -29.98 48.14 46.02
N TYR A 72 -30.83 49.14 45.79
CA TYR A 72 -31.03 49.76 44.47
C TYR A 72 -29.76 50.43 43.96
N GLN A 73 -29.04 51.16 44.82
CA GLN A 73 -27.75 51.76 44.48
C GLN A 73 -26.74 50.71 44.03
N ARG A 74 -26.57 49.63 44.81
CA ARG A 74 -25.70 48.50 44.44
C ARG A 74 -26.06 47.87 43.10
N GLU A 75 -27.34 47.77 42.76
CA GLU A 75 -27.75 47.23 41.45
C GLU A 75 -27.40 48.18 40.30
N ILE A 76 -27.54 49.49 40.49
CA ILE A 76 -27.13 50.51 39.52
C ILE A 76 -25.61 50.50 39.34
N ASP A 77 -24.84 50.37 40.44
CA ASP A 77 -23.38 50.27 40.40
C ASP A 77 -22.94 49.00 39.65
N ASN A 78 -23.54 47.84 39.96
CA ASN A 78 -23.28 46.56 39.29
C ASN A 78 -23.60 46.63 37.78
N LEU A 79 -24.74 47.22 37.41
CA LEU A 79 -25.14 47.40 36.01
C LEU A 79 -24.16 48.31 35.25
N THR A 80 -23.71 49.38 35.90
CA THR A 80 -22.70 50.31 35.36
C THR A 80 -21.35 49.61 35.18
N GLN A 81 -20.93 48.79 36.14
CA GLN A 81 -19.72 47.97 36.02
C GLN A 81 -19.82 46.96 34.88
N ARG A 82 -20.99 46.31 34.67
CA ARG A 82 -21.20 45.40 33.55
C ARG A 82 -21.13 46.11 32.20
N SER A 83 -21.71 47.31 32.07
CA SER A 83 -21.61 48.12 30.85
C SER A 83 -20.15 48.46 30.53
N LYS A 84 -19.44 49.06 31.49
CA LYS A 84 -18.01 49.42 31.36
C LYS A 84 -17.12 48.23 31.03
N PHE A 85 -17.41 47.05 31.59
CA PHE A 85 -16.69 45.83 31.26
C PHE A 85 -16.94 45.41 29.81
N SER A 86 -18.20 45.36 29.38
CA SER A 86 -18.59 44.98 28.01
C SER A 86 -18.04 45.94 26.96
N GLU A 87 -18.06 47.25 27.26
CA GLU A 87 -17.46 48.31 26.45
C GLU A 87 -15.93 48.12 26.34
N LYS A 88 -15.23 47.86 27.46
CA LYS A 88 -13.79 47.60 27.47
C LYS A 88 -13.40 46.40 26.60
N VAL A 89 -14.13 45.29 26.70
CA VAL A 89 -13.89 44.08 25.89
C VAL A 89 -14.07 44.41 24.40
N LEU A 90 -15.13 45.15 24.05
CA LEU A 90 -15.39 45.55 22.66
C LEU A 90 -14.29 46.49 22.11
N PHE A 91 -13.80 47.44 22.90
CA PHE A 91 -12.68 48.31 22.48
C PHE A 91 -11.38 47.54 22.31
N ASN A 92 -11.05 46.61 23.21
CA ASN A 92 -9.86 45.76 23.09
C ASN A 92 -9.87 44.94 21.78
N VAL A 93 -11.01 44.34 21.42
CA VAL A 93 -11.16 43.58 20.17
C VAL A 93 -11.10 44.51 18.95
N TYR A 94 -11.75 45.67 19.01
CA TYR A 94 -11.76 46.64 17.91
C TYR A 94 -10.36 47.21 17.63
N GLU A 95 -9.60 47.56 18.67
CA GLU A 95 -8.21 48.05 18.54
C GLU A 95 -7.37 47.03 17.75
N LYS A 96 -7.35 45.76 18.19
CA LYS A 96 -6.59 44.68 17.55
C LYS A 96 -7.03 44.36 16.12
N LEU A 97 -8.32 44.47 15.82
CA LEU A 97 -8.83 44.19 14.47
C LEU A 97 -8.68 45.40 13.52
N SER A 98 -8.68 46.62 14.04
CA SER A 98 -8.58 47.85 13.25
C SER A 98 -7.16 48.14 12.73
N GLU A 99 -6.13 47.68 13.44
CA GLU A 99 -4.74 47.74 12.99
C GLU A 99 -4.39 46.66 11.96
N ALA A 100 -5.20 45.61 11.84
CA ALA A 100 -4.91 44.44 11.01
C ALA A 100 -5.29 44.68 9.53
N PRO A 101 -4.37 44.48 8.56
CA PRO A 101 -4.68 44.62 7.14
C PRO A 101 -5.56 43.47 6.65
N ASP A 102 -6.51 43.76 5.76
CA ASP A 102 -7.43 42.79 5.16
C ASP A 102 -6.69 41.55 4.59
N PRO A 103 -7.00 40.33 5.07
CA PRO A 103 -6.33 39.12 4.61
C PRO A 103 -6.80 38.67 3.22
N GLN A 104 -7.97 39.09 2.74
CA GLN A 104 -8.52 38.64 1.46
C GLN A 104 -7.57 38.91 0.26
N PRO A 105 -7.07 40.14 0.01
CA PRO A 105 -6.14 40.40 -1.10
C PRO A 105 -4.78 39.71 -0.92
N LEU A 106 -4.33 39.51 0.32
CA LEU A 106 -3.08 38.78 0.64
C LEU A 106 -3.18 37.28 0.34
N LEU A 107 -4.35 36.68 0.58
CA LEU A 107 -4.64 35.28 0.25
C LEU A 107 -4.90 35.07 -1.25
N GLN A 108 -5.57 36.01 -1.91
CA GLN A 108 -5.79 35.93 -3.36
C GLN A 108 -4.47 36.01 -4.14
N SER A 109 -3.55 36.88 -3.72
CA SER A 109 -2.23 37.03 -4.33
C SER A 109 -1.24 35.94 -3.94
N SER A 110 -1.43 35.24 -2.81
CA SER A 110 -0.65 34.02 -2.51
C SER A 110 -1.16 32.82 -3.30
N LEU A 111 -2.47 32.72 -3.55
CA LEU A 111 -3.06 31.73 -4.47
C LEU A 111 -2.54 31.92 -5.90
N GLU A 112 -2.57 33.16 -6.43
CA GLU A 112 -2.04 33.49 -7.75
C GLU A 112 -0.52 33.21 -7.89
N LYS A 113 0.24 33.32 -6.79
CA LYS A 113 1.65 32.91 -6.75
C LYS A 113 1.83 31.39 -6.72
N LEU A 114 0.93 30.66 -6.07
CA LEU A 114 0.98 29.20 -6.04
C LEU A 114 0.68 28.62 -7.43
N GLU A 115 -0.33 29.16 -8.12
CA GLU A 115 -0.63 28.84 -9.53
C GLU A 115 0.60 29.10 -10.43
N LYS A 116 1.26 30.26 -10.27
CA LYS A 116 2.52 30.58 -10.99
C LYS A 116 3.71 29.69 -10.62
N ILE A 117 3.71 29.02 -9.46
CA ILE A 117 4.75 28.06 -9.10
C ILE A 117 4.54 26.75 -9.87
N ASP A 118 3.29 26.32 -10.07
CA ASP A 118 3.00 25.15 -10.88
C ASP A 118 3.22 25.43 -12.39
N ASP A 119 2.86 26.62 -12.89
CA ASP A 119 3.30 27.09 -14.22
C ASP A 119 4.84 27.06 -14.37
N SER A 120 5.57 27.44 -13.31
CA SER A 120 7.04 27.42 -13.29
C SER A 120 7.61 26.00 -13.31
N LYS A 121 6.93 25.01 -12.72
CA LYS A 121 7.30 23.59 -12.84
C LYS A 121 7.08 23.10 -14.28
N GLU A 122 5.90 23.35 -14.85
CA GLU A 122 5.63 23.01 -16.26
C GLU A 122 6.64 23.67 -17.21
N LEU A 123 7.01 24.94 -16.98
CA LEU A 123 8.03 25.61 -17.77
C LEU A 123 9.41 24.95 -17.62
N LYS A 124 9.80 24.51 -16.42
CA LYS A 124 11.06 23.79 -16.19
C LYS A 124 11.07 22.42 -16.89
N GLU A 125 9.98 21.67 -16.85
CA GLU A 125 9.84 20.42 -17.60
C GLU A 125 9.92 20.65 -19.11
N LYS A 126 9.23 21.68 -19.62
CA LYS A 126 9.30 22.07 -21.04
C LYS A 126 10.70 22.53 -21.44
N ILE A 127 11.41 23.28 -20.58
CA ILE A 127 12.81 23.68 -20.80
C ILE A 127 13.71 22.44 -20.82
N SER A 128 13.62 21.56 -19.83
CA SER A 128 14.41 20.32 -19.78
C SER A 128 14.16 19.46 -21.02
N TYR A 129 12.91 19.27 -21.44
CA TYR A 129 12.58 18.55 -22.69
C TYR A 129 13.14 19.23 -23.94
N LEU A 130 13.14 20.57 -24.01
CA LEU A 130 13.72 21.32 -25.12
C LEU A 130 15.25 21.27 -25.12
N GLU A 131 15.89 21.30 -23.95
CA GLU A 131 17.34 21.10 -23.78
C GLU A 131 17.75 19.69 -24.23
N ASP A 132 16.99 18.67 -23.81
CA ASP A 132 17.19 17.27 -24.20
C ASP A 132 17.04 17.08 -25.72
N LYS A 133 16.09 17.79 -26.33
CA LYS A 133 15.88 17.81 -27.79
C LYS A 133 17.00 18.58 -28.51
N LEU A 134 17.49 19.68 -27.94
CA LEU A 134 18.56 20.49 -28.49
C LEU A 134 19.92 19.78 -28.41
N ALA A 135 20.17 19.02 -27.34
CA ALA A 135 21.31 18.11 -27.22
C ALA A 135 21.28 17.06 -28.35
N LYS A 136 20.14 16.39 -28.56
CA LYS A 136 19.95 15.44 -29.67
C LYS A 136 20.14 16.07 -31.06
N TYR A 137 19.83 17.35 -31.24
CA TYR A 137 20.14 18.07 -32.48
C TYR A 137 21.61 18.47 -32.62
N ALA A 138 22.31 18.78 -31.52
CA ALA A 138 23.75 19.03 -31.53
C ALA A 138 24.53 17.73 -31.84
N ASP A 139 24.10 16.60 -31.29
CA ASP A 139 24.61 15.27 -31.62
C ASP A 139 24.35 14.91 -33.09
N TYR A 140 23.21 15.32 -33.65
CA TYR A 140 22.90 15.13 -35.06
C TYR A 140 23.80 15.97 -35.99
N GLU A 141 24.04 17.25 -35.69
CA GLU A 141 24.87 18.10 -36.54
C GLU A 141 26.36 17.73 -36.43
N THR A 142 26.84 17.29 -35.26
CA THR A 142 28.19 16.73 -35.10
C THR A 142 28.35 15.40 -35.83
N LEU A 143 27.35 14.51 -35.77
CA LEU A 143 27.33 13.26 -36.56
C LEU A 143 27.34 13.54 -38.08
N LYS A 144 26.59 14.55 -38.52
CA LYS A 144 26.53 15.00 -39.92
C LYS A 144 27.84 15.62 -40.41
N SER A 145 28.49 16.45 -39.59
CA SER A 145 29.85 16.95 -39.88
C SER A 145 30.83 15.79 -40.01
N ARG A 146 30.80 14.84 -39.07
CA ARG A 146 31.65 13.64 -39.09
C ARG A 146 31.41 12.76 -40.31
N LEU A 147 30.16 12.60 -40.74
CA LEU A 147 29.82 11.88 -41.98
C LEU A 147 30.41 12.58 -43.20
N LEU A 148 30.27 13.91 -43.30
CA LEU A 148 30.83 14.71 -44.37
C LEU A 148 32.37 14.67 -44.40
N ASP A 149 33.02 14.68 -43.23
CA ASP A 149 34.48 14.53 -43.12
C ASP A 149 34.96 13.13 -43.54
N LEU A 150 34.19 12.07 -43.24
CA LEU A 150 34.45 10.70 -43.70
C LEU A 150 34.24 10.54 -45.21
N GLU A 151 33.19 11.13 -45.78
CA GLU A 151 32.97 11.17 -47.23
C GLU A 151 34.07 11.97 -47.94
N GLN A 152 34.46 13.14 -47.40
CA GLN A 152 35.50 13.96 -48.00
C GLN A 152 36.90 13.34 -47.90
N SER A 153 37.23 12.71 -46.77
CA SER A 153 38.52 12.01 -46.59
C SER A 153 38.61 10.76 -47.46
N SER A 154 37.55 9.93 -47.51
CA SER A 154 37.51 8.77 -48.41
C SER A 154 37.57 9.18 -49.89
N ALA A 155 36.90 10.25 -50.29
CA ALA A 155 37.01 10.81 -51.65
C ALA A 155 38.43 11.33 -51.96
N LYS A 156 39.09 12.03 -51.02
CA LYS A 156 40.49 12.47 -51.14
C LYS A 156 41.45 11.28 -51.29
N THR A 157 41.28 10.22 -50.50
CA THR A 157 42.10 9.00 -50.58
C THR A 157 41.87 8.24 -51.89
N LEU A 158 40.62 8.14 -52.36
CA LEU A 158 40.31 7.55 -53.66
C LEU A 158 40.97 8.35 -54.79
N ALA A 159 40.84 9.68 -54.79
CA ALA A 159 41.48 10.56 -55.77
C ALA A 159 43.00 10.39 -55.79
N LYS A 160 43.67 10.40 -54.62
CA LYS A 160 45.12 10.12 -54.49
C LYS A 160 45.49 8.73 -55.04
N ARG A 161 44.71 7.70 -54.72
CA ARG A 161 44.97 6.33 -55.21
C ARG A 161 44.80 6.23 -56.72
N LEU A 162 43.83 6.95 -57.30
CA LEU A 162 43.62 7.02 -58.73
C LEU A 162 44.78 7.75 -59.41
N THR A 163 45.22 8.91 -58.90
CA THR A 163 46.36 9.63 -59.47
C THR A 163 47.64 8.81 -59.40
N ALA A 164 47.93 8.17 -58.25
CA ALA A 164 49.06 7.26 -58.09
C ALA A 164 49.01 6.10 -59.10
N LYS A 165 47.85 5.45 -59.31
CA LYS A 165 47.70 4.38 -60.29
C LYS A 165 47.87 4.87 -61.73
N THR A 166 47.37 6.07 -62.06
CA THR A 166 47.60 6.67 -63.39
C THR A 166 49.07 7.02 -63.62
N GLN A 167 49.79 7.48 -62.59
CA GLN A 167 51.21 7.78 -62.67
C GLN A 167 52.06 6.51 -62.82
N GLU A 168 51.75 5.44 -62.08
CA GLU A 168 52.36 4.12 -62.24
C GLU A 168 52.16 3.60 -63.68
N ILE A 169 50.92 3.62 -64.18
CA ILE A 169 50.60 3.22 -65.55
C ILE A 169 51.38 4.06 -66.57
N ASN A 170 51.37 5.38 -66.45
CA ASN A 170 52.10 6.27 -67.34
C ASN A 170 53.62 6.00 -67.31
N SER A 171 54.20 5.76 -66.13
CA SER A 171 55.62 5.42 -66.02
C SER A 171 55.96 4.11 -66.71
N THR A 172 55.11 3.07 -66.56
CA THR A 172 55.34 1.80 -67.28
C THR A 172 55.16 1.93 -68.79
N TRP A 173 54.30 2.84 -69.26
CA TRP A 173 54.17 3.15 -70.69
C TRP A 173 55.35 3.96 -71.22
N GLU A 174 55.88 4.92 -70.47
CA GLU A 174 57.09 5.65 -70.83
C GLU A 174 58.30 4.73 -70.90
N GLU A 175 58.48 3.84 -69.92
CA GLU A 175 59.58 2.88 -69.90
C GLU A 175 59.49 1.90 -71.07
N LYS A 176 58.31 1.31 -71.32
CA LYS A 176 58.06 0.53 -72.55
C LYS A 176 58.36 1.35 -73.81
N GLY A 177 57.93 2.61 -73.86
CA GLY A 177 58.22 3.52 -74.97
C GLY A 177 59.71 3.78 -75.19
N ARG A 178 60.51 3.89 -74.12
CA ARG A 178 61.97 3.97 -74.19
C ARG A 178 62.59 2.66 -74.69
N ASN A 179 62.12 1.52 -74.21
CA ASN A 179 62.60 0.20 -74.65
C ASN A 179 62.27 -0.08 -76.13
N TRP A 180 61.07 0.31 -76.61
CA TRP A 180 60.72 0.24 -78.02
C TRP A 180 61.60 1.15 -78.89
N LYS A 181 61.83 2.40 -78.46
CA LYS A 181 62.74 3.33 -79.16
C LYS A 181 64.18 2.83 -79.17
N GLN A 182 64.68 2.26 -78.08
CA GLN A 182 66.02 1.69 -78.03
C GLN A 182 66.13 0.53 -79.03
N ARG A 183 65.15 -0.40 -79.02
CA ARG A 183 65.07 -1.51 -79.98
C ARG A 183 64.98 -1.03 -81.43
N GLU A 184 64.25 0.05 -81.70
CA GLU A 184 64.20 0.71 -83.01
C GLU A 184 65.58 1.26 -83.39
N THR A 185 66.28 1.96 -82.50
CA THR A 185 67.65 2.44 -82.78
C THR A 185 68.65 1.31 -83.00
N ASP A 186 68.51 0.17 -82.31
CA ASP A 186 69.39 -0.97 -82.48
C ASP A 186 69.10 -1.75 -83.78
N LEU A 187 67.83 -1.87 -84.17
CA LEU A 187 67.44 -2.37 -85.50
C LEU A 187 67.92 -1.43 -86.62
N LEU A 188 67.87 -0.11 -86.42
CA LEU A 188 68.44 0.86 -87.36
C LEU A 188 69.97 0.73 -87.46
N LYS A 189 70.70 0.56 -86.35
CA LYS A 189 72.16 0.28 -86.37
C LYS A 189 72.49 -1.02 -87.09
N GLN A 190 71.68 -2.07 -86.91
CA GLN A 190 71.83 -3.33 -87.63
C GLN A 190 71.59 -3.12 -89.13
N LEU A 191 70.54 -2.38 -89.52
CA LEU A 191 70.26 -2.05 -90.91
C LEU A 191 71.40 -1.24 -91.55
N THR A 192 71.92 -0.21 -90.88
CA THR A 192 73.05 0.58 -91.39
C THR A 192 74.32 -0.26 -91.49
N SER A 193 74.59 -1.15 -90.53
CA SER A 193 75.74 -2.06 -90.59
C SER A 193 75.60 -3.06 -91.75
N VAL A 194 74.41 -3.61 -91.99
CA VAL A 194 74.14 -4.47 -93.16
C VAL A 194 74.24 -3.69 -94.47
N GLN A 195 73.81 -2.42 -94.51
CA GLN A 195 74.00 -1.55 -95.68
C GLN A 195 75.48 -1.24 -95.95
N GLU A 196 76.27 -0.96 -94.91
CA GLU A 196 77.73 -0.78 -95.02
C GLU A 196 78.44 -2.07 -95.45
N GLN A 197 78.03 -3.22 -94.92
CA GLN A 197 78.53 -4.53 -95.34
C GLN A 197 78.18 -4.82 -96.79
N ASN A 198 76.94 -4.58 -97.22
CA ASN A 198 76.52 -4.72 -98.62
C ASN A 198 77.30 -3.78 -99.52
N LYS A 199 77.48 -2.51 -99.16
CA LYS A 199 78.28 -1.55 -99.93
C LYS A 199 79.77 -1.95 -100.00
N ALA A 200 80.30 -2.53 -98.92
CA ALA A 200 81.66 -3.07 -98.89
C ALA A 200 81.79 -4.38 -99.70
N LEU A 201 80.74 -5.20 -99.76
CA LEU A 201 80.65 -6.38 -100.61
C LEU A 201 80.50 -5.99 -102.09
N GLU A 202 79.66 -5.02 -102.42
CA GLU A 202 79.57 -4.40 -103.75
C GLU A 202 80.94 -3.87 -104.18
N ALA A 203 81.60 -3.06 -103.35
CA ALA A 203 82.95 -2.56 -103.65
C ALA A 203 84.00 -3.68 -103.80
N LYS A 204 83.88 -4.77 -103.01
CA LYS A 204 84.72 -5.97 -103.17
C LYS A 204 84.37 -6.77 -104.43
N ILE A 205 83.11 -6.80 -104.85
CA ILE A 205 82.67 -7.44 -106.09
C ILE A 205 83.15 -6.62 -107.29
N SER A 206 83.01 -5.29 -107.28
CA SER A 206 83.60 -4.40 -108.29
C SER A 206 85.11 -4.61 -108.38
N LYS A 207 85.82 -4.65 -107.24
CA LYS A 207 87.26 -4.92 -107.21
C LYS A 207 87.60 -6.35 -107.63
N ASN A 208 86.77 -7.34 -107.33
CA ASN A 208 86.96 -8.72 -107.78
C ASN A 208 86.67 -8.87 -109.28
N ILE A 209 85.77 -8.07 -109.86
CA ILE A 209 85.53 -7.98 -111.30
C ILE A 209 86.73 -7.32 -111.99
N GLU A 210 87.30 -6.25 -111.41
CA GLU A 210 88.59 -5.67 -111.85
C GLU A 210 89.78 -6.66 -111.71
N ILE A 211 89.67 -7.66 -110.84
CA ILE A 211 90.66 -8.75 -110.67
C ILE A 211 90.30 -9.99 -111.52
N GLU A 212 89.05 -10.18 -111.94
CA GLU A 212 88.62 -11.29 -112.80
C GLU A 212 89.06 -11.12 -114.25
N ASP A 213 89.30 -9.88 -114.69
CA ASP A 213 90.06 -9.55 -115.91
C ASP A 213 91.57 -9.90 -115.80
N ASN A 214 92.05 -10.33 -114.63
CA ASN A 214 93.42 -10.80 -114.40
C ASN A 214 93.47 -12.05 -113.50
N ARG A 215 92.78 -13.12 -113.91
CA ARG A 215 93.06 -14.48 -113.43
C ARG A 215 93.84 -15.30 -114.46
N THR A 216 95.14 -15.41 -114.26
CA THR A 216 95.86 -16.65 -114.55
C THR A 216 95.64 -17.66 -113.42
N GLU A 217 95.76 -18.94 -113.76
CA GLU A 217 95.37 -20.10 -112.95
C GLU A 217 96.31 -20.40 -111.75
N GLU A 218 96.03 -21.52 -111.07
CA GLU A 218 96.81 -22.14 -109.98
C GLU A 218 96.64 -21.46 -108.59
N ASP A 219 96.49 -22.16 -107.45
CA ASP A 219 96.47 -23.60 -107.16
C ASP A 219 95.51 -23.90 -105.98
N TYR A 220 95.06 -25.16 -105.81
CA TYR A 220 94.12 -25.60 -104.77
C TYR A 220 94.86 -26.22 -103.56
N PRO A 221 95.05 -25.52 -102.43
CA PRO A 221 95.60 -26.15 -101.22
C PRO A 221 94.50 -26.89 -100.44
N GLN A 222 94.64 -28.21 -100.32
CA GLN A 222 93.80 -29.08 -99.49
C GLN A 222 93.77 -28.71 -97.98
N ASN A 223 94.58 -27.74 -97.56
CA ASN A 223 94.67 -27.25 -96.18
C ASN A 223 93.39 -26.53 -95.70
N ASN A 224 92.64 -25.94 -96.64
CA ASN A 224 91.39 -25.22 -96.36
C ASN A 224 90.37 -26.08 -95.60
N GLN A 225 90.30 -27.40 -95.80
CA GLN A 225 89.22 -28.20 -95.21
C GLN A 225 89.37 -28.37 -93.69
N LYS A 226 90.62 -28.43 -93.19
CA LYS A 226 90.89 -28.39 -91.75
C LYS A 226 90.67 -26.99 -91.17
N GLU A 227 91.11 -25.96 -91.87
CA GLU A 227 90.94 -24.56 -91.43
C GLU A 227 89.46 -24.12 -91.43
N ILE A 228 88.67 -24.59 -92.38
CA ILE A 228 87.21 -24.45 -92.38
C ILE A 228 86.61 -25.24 -91.21
N SER A 229 87.07 -26.46 -90.93
CA SER A 229 86.57 -27.23 -89.78
C SER A 229 86.93 -26.60 -88.43
N THR A 230 88.10 -26.00 -88.27
CA THR A 230 88.47 -25.26 -87.04
C THR A 230 87.67 -23.97 -86.94
N ARG A 231 87.54 -23.19 -88.02
CA ARG A 231 86.69 -21.99 -88.04
C ARG A 231 85.21 -22.30 -87.77
N ILE A 232 84.69 -23.44 -88.23
CA ILE A 232 83.32 -23.89 -87.89
C ILE A 232 83.22 -24.28 -86.41
N ALA A 233 84.22 -24.96 -85.85
CA ALA A 233 84.25 -25.28 -84.43
C ALA A 233 84.37 -24.03 -83.54
N GLU A 234 85.22 -23.08 -83.92
CA GLU A 234 85.37 -21.76 -83.31
C GLU A 234 84.08 -20.95 -83.43
N TYR A 235 83.43 -20.93 -84.60
CA TYR A 235 82.14 -20.25 -84.80
C TYR A 235 81.03 -20.88 -83.97
N ASN A 236 80.96 -22.20 -83.87
CA ASN A 236 79.99 -22.90 -83.03
C ASN A 236 80.23 -22.61 -81.54
N LEU A 237 81.50 -22.57 -81.10
CA LEU A 237 81.87 -22.19 -79.73
C LEU A 237 81.46 -20.74 -79.44
N VAL A 238 81.81 -19.79 -80.32
CA VAL A 238 81.41 -18.38 -80.21
C VAL A 238 79.89 -18.21 -80.24
N THR A 239 79.16 -19.02 -81.01
CA THR A 239 77.69 -19.01 -81.05
C THR A 239 77.11 -19.53 -79.74
N GLN A 240 77.65 -20.61 -79.18
CA GLN A 240 77.25 -21.12 -77.87
C GLN A 240 77.59 -20.15 -76.73
N GLU A 241 78.74 -19.48 -76.78
CA GLU A 241 79.10 -18.39 -75.86
C GLU A 241 78.17 -17.18 -76.03
N LEU A 242 77.76 -16.85 -77.26
CA LEU A 242 76.78 -15.80 -77.53
C LEU A 242 75.38 -16.16 -76.99
N GLU A 243 74.90 -17.39 -77.19
CA GLU A 243 73.62 -17.86 -76.67
C GLU A 243 73.61 -17.90 -75.14
N THR A 244 74.68 -18.40 -74.51
CA THR A 244 74.78 -18.47 -73.04
C THR A 244 74.95 -17.08 -72.42
N THR A 245 75.67 -16.16 -73.06
CA THR A 245 75.73 -14.75 -72.62
C THR A 245 74.41 -14.02 -72.83
N GLN A 246 73.71 -14.22 -73.95
CA GLN A 246 72.35 -13.68 -74.18
C GLN A 246 71.35 -14.21 -73.15
N ALA A 247 71.35 -15.51 -72.86
CA ALA A 247 70.51 -16.09 -71.82
C ALA A 247 70.83 -15.54 -70.43
N ARG A 248 72.11 -15.28 -70.13
CA ARG A 248 72.53 -14.63 -68.89
C ARG A 248 72.12 -13.15 -68.83
N VAL A 249 72.22 -12.41 -69.93
CA VAL A 249 71.75 -11.03 -70.05
C VAL A 249 70.24 -10.98 -69.82
N TYR A 250 69.46 -11.80 -70.50
CA TYR A 250 68.00 -11.87 -70.31
C TYR A 250 67.61 -12.22 -68.85
N GLN A 251 68.33 -13.13 -68.19
CA GLN A 251 68.10 -13.42 -66.77
C GLN A 251 68.51 -12.29 -65.83
N LEU A 252 69.52 -11.50 -66.18
CA LEU A 252 69.94 -10.31 -65.42
C LEU A 252 68.97 -9.16 -65.65
N GLU A 253 68.51 -8.92 -66.88
CA GLU A 253 67.46 -7.97 -67.23
C GLU A 253 66.17 -8.28 -66.46
N LYS A 254 65.70 -9.53 -66.50
CA LYS A 254 64.52 -9.97 -65.74
C LYS A 254 64.71 -9.77 -64.23
N ARG A 255 65.86 -10.12 -63.65
CA ARG A 255 66.11 -9.86 -62.22
C ARG A 255 66.20 -8.37 -61.91
N ASN A 256 66.71 -7.56 -62.83
CA ASN A 256 66.79 -6.11 -62.66
C ASN A 256 65.40 -5.46 -62.78
N GLU A 257 64.52 -5.98 -63.63
CA GLU A 257 63.10 -5.62 -63.72
C GLU A 257 62.35 -6.03 -62.43
N GLU A 258 62.53 -7.26 -61.95
CA GLU A 258 61.96 -7.75 -60.68
C GLU A 258 62.45 -6.93 -59.47
N LEU A 259 63.75 -6.64 -59.38
CA LEU A 259 64.33 -5.82 -58.31
C LEU A 259 63.93 -4.35 -58.44
N SER A 260 63.85 -3.78 -59.65
CA SER A 260 63.39 -2.40 -59.85
C SER A 260 61.90 -2.27 -59.55
N GLY A 261 61.08 -3.27 -59.90
CA GLY A 261 59.67 -3.33 -59.51
C GLY A 261 59.48 -3.47 -58.00
N ALA A 262 60.27 -4.33 -57.34
CA ALA A 262 60.25 -4.49 -55.89
C ALA A 262 60.75 -3.23 -55.16
N LEU A 263 61.77 -2.56 -55.69
CA LEU A 263 62.29 -1.31 -55.15
C LEU A 263 61.30 -0.18 -55.38
N ALA A 264 60.77 0.01 -56.59
CA ALA A 264 59.74 1.00 -56.90
C ALA A 264 58.46 0.81 -56.07
N LYS A 265 58.14 -0.45 -55.70
CA LYS A 265 57.06 -0.79 -54.78
C LYS A 265 57.40 -0.40 -53.34
N ALA A 266 58.58 -0.79 -52.83
CA ALA A 266 59.03 -0.47 -51.48
C ALA A 266 59.34 1.04 -51.25
N THR A 267 59.76 1.75 -52.29
CA THR A 267 59.90 3.21 -52.31
C THR A 267 58.64 3.90 -52.82
N SER A 268 57.55 3.16 -53.06
CA SER A 268 56.29 3.77 -53.45
C SER A 268 55.73 4.53 -52.25
N GLU A 269 55.73 5.86 -52.36
CA GLU A 269 55.01 6.75 -51.46
C GLU A 269 53.57 6.23 -51.22
N ALA A 270 52.95 5.64 -52.25
CA ALA A 270 51.62 5.06 -52.18
C ALA A 270 51.47 3.89 -51.21
N GLU A 271 52.41 2.94 -51.11
CA GLU A 271 52.28 1.83 -50.13
C GLU A 271 52.40 2.36 -48.70
N ARG A 272 53.38 3.24 -48.46
CA ARG A 272 53.59 3.92 -47.19
C ARG A 272 52.40 4.81 -46.80
N GLU A 273 51.80 5.53 -47.76
CA GLU A 273 50.55 6.27 -47.58
C GLU A 273 49.36 5.33 -47.29
N THR A 274 49.25 4.15 -47.92
CA THR A 274 48.17 3.21 -47.58
C THR A 274 48.30 2.63 -46.17
N GLU A 275 49.52 2.35 -45.70
CA GLU A 275 49.75 1.96 -44.31
C GLU A 275 49.45 3.08 -43.32
N LEU A 276 49.87 4.31 -43.63
CA LEU A 276 49.56 5.48 -42.80
C LEU A 276 48.06 5.73 -42.76
N HIS A 277 47.37 5.70 -43.90
CA HIS A 277 45.93 5.83 -43.97
C HIS A 277 45.20 4.72 -43.20
N ALA A 278 45.68 3.47 -43.24
CA ALA A 278 45.11 2.38 -42.44
C ALA A 278 45.31 2.59 -40.92
N LYS A 279 46.49 3.11 -40.51
CA LYS A 279 46.77 3.48 -39.12
C LYS A 279 45.94 4.68 -38.67
N GLU A 280 45.74 5.68 -39.54
CA GLU A 280 44.91 6.87 -39.31
C GLU A 280 43.43 6.52 -39.23
N LEU A 281 42.92 5.61 -40.07
CA LEU A 281 41.56 5.07 -39.96
C LEU A 281 41.34 4.37 -38.61
N LYS A 282 42.31 3.55 -38.18
CA LYS A 282 42.25 2.87 -36.87
C LYS A 282 42.35 3.87 -35.71
N LEU A 283 43.16 4.92 -35.83
CA LEU A 283 43.27 5.97 -34.84
C LEU A 283 41.97 6.77 -34.72
N ASN A 284 41.38 7.19 -35.85
CA ASN A 284 40.07 7.84 -35.90
C ASN A 284 38.93 6.96 -35.34
N GLN A 285 39.00 5.64 -35.53
CA GLN A 285 38.08 4.68 -34.90
C GLN A 285 38.26 4.64 -33.38
N LEU A 286 39.48 4.52 -32.88
CA LEU A 286 39.77 4.52 -31.45
C LEU A 286 39.41 5.86 -30.78
N GLU A 287 39.63 6.98 -31.46
CA GLU A 287 39.17 8.30 -31.00
C GLU A 287 37.63 8.41 -31.02
N SER A 288 36.95 7.79 -31.99
CA SER A 288 35.48 7.69 -32.00
C SER A 288 34.95 6.90 -30.80
N GLU A 289 35.57 5.76 -30.52
CA GLU A 289 35.20 4.86 -29.43
C GLU A 289 35.48 5.51 -28.07
N ASN A 290 36.63 6.17 -27.92
CA ASN A 290 37.01 6.88 -26.69
C ASN A 290 36.11 8.12 -26.44
N ALA A 291 35.72 8.85 -27.49
CA ALA A 291 34.76 9.95 -27.38
C ALA A 291 33.35 9.44 -26.99
N LEU A 292 32.87 8.36 -27.61
CA LEU A 292 31.59 7.72 -27.25
C LEU A 292 31.60 7.17 -25.82
N LEU A 293 32.70 6.51 -25.42
CA LEU A 293 32.88 5.97 -24.07
C LEU A 293 32.95 7.10 -23.04
N SER A 294 33.62 8.21 -23.35
CA SER A 294 33.68 9.41 -22.49
C SER A 294 32.31 10.08 -22.33
N ALA A 295 31.54 10.18 -23.42
CA ALA A 295 30.18 10.71 -23.38
C ALA A 295 29.22 9.82 -22.58
N SER A 296 29.27 8.50 -22.80
CA SER A 296 28.50 7.51 -22.03
C SER A 296 28.89 7.50 -20.55
N TYR A 297 30.17 7.58 -20.24
CA TYR A 297 30.67 7.68 -18.85
C TYR A 297 30.17 8.95 -18.15
N GLU A 298 30.21 10.11 -18.82
CA GLU A 298 29.71 11.36 -18.24
C GLU A 298 28.17 11.37 -18.13
N GLN A 299 27.44 10.67 -19.00
CA GLN A 299 26.00 10.46 -18.88
C GLN A 299 25.65 9.57 -17.67
N GLU A 300 26.30 8.42 -17.53
CA GLU A 300 26.15 7.53 -16.37
C GLU A 300 26.56 8.23 -15.06
N ARG A 301 27.62 9.03 -15.10
CA ARG A 301 28.05 9.86 -13.98
C ARG A 301 27.02 10.92 -13.60
N LYS A 302 26.35 11.56 -14.56
CA LYS A 302 25.25 12.49 -14.30
C LYS A 302 24.01 11.78 -13.74
N SER A 303 23.65 10.62 -14.30
CA SER A 303 22.51 9.82 -13.81
C SER A 303 22.75 9.36 -12.38
N THR A 304 23.93 8.80 -12.08
CA THR A 304 24.30 8.37 -10.73
C THR A 304 24.40 9.53 -9.74
N THR A 305 24.93 10.71 -10.12
CA THR A 305 24.92 11.88 -9.22
C THR A 305 23.50 12.41 -8.96
N HIS A 306 22.60 12.32 -9.96
CA HIS A 306 21.19 12.66 -9.79
C HIS A 306 20.51 11.71 -8.79
N SER A 307 20.60 10.39 -8.99
CA SER A 307 20.02 9.41 -8.05
C SER A 307 20.65 9.46 -6.65
N ILE A 308 21.94 9.81 -6.53
CA ILE A 308 22.56 10.08 -5.23
C ILE A 308 21.97 11.33 -4.57
N SER A 309 21.59 12.36 -5.34
CA SER A 309 20.91 13.55 -4.83
C SER A 309 19.50 13.22 -4.35
N GLU A 310 18.71 12.50 -5.16
CA GLU A 310 17.36 12.07 -4.83
C GLU A 310 17.35 11.19 -3.55
N LEU A 311 18.24 10.20 -3.46
CA LEU A 311 18.36 9.34 -2.28
C LEU A 311 18.80 10.12 -1.03
N LYS A 312 19.63 11.16 -1.17
CA LYS A 312 19.98 12.06 -0.06
C LYS A 312 18.80 12.91 0.39
N GLU A 313 17.99 13.41 -0.54
CA GLU A 313 16.79 14.18 -0.23
C GLU A 313 15.74 13.31 0.48
N GLN A 314 15.48 12.10 -0.02
CA GLN A 314 14.62 11.11 0.62
C GLN A 314 15.13 10.72 2.02
N LEU A 315 16.44 10.50 2.18
CA LEU A 315 17.04 10.21 3.48
C LEU A 315 16.86 11.37 4.48
N ASN A 316 17.09 12.61 4.04
CA ASN A 316 16.89 13.80 4.86
C ASN A 316 15.42 14.00 5.24
N GLY A 317 14.49 13.71 4.32
CA GLY A 317 13.05 13.69 4.59
C GLY A 317 12.68 12.68 5.67
N ALA A 318 13.12 11.42 5.51
CA ALA A 318 12.88 10.36 6.50
C ALA A 318 13.50 10.66 7.88
N ILE A 319 14.67 11.32 7.92
CA ILE A 319 15.27 11.80 9.18
C ILE A 319 14.39 12.88 9.82
N ALA A 320 13.89 13.85 9.06
CA ALA A 320 13.02 14.91 9.57
C ALA A 320 11.67 14.37 10.08
N GLU A 321 11.06 13.42 9.37
CA GLU A 321 9.87 12.70 9.83
C GLU A 321 10.15 11.92 11.12
N SER A 322 11.26 11.17 11.18
CA SER A 322 11.65 10.43 12.38
C SER A 322 11.90 11.36 13.58
N GLU A 323 12.46 12.55 13.37
CA GLU A 323 12.64 13.54 14.44
C GLU A 323 11.32 14.17 14.86
N SER A 324 10.41 14.43 13.91
CA SER A 324 9.04 14.85 14.20
C SER A 324 8.30 13.82 15.08
N TYR A 325 8.23 12.55 14.66
CA TYR A 325 7.62 11.48 15.47
C TYR A 325 8.30 11.30 16.83
N ARG A 326 9.62 11.48 16.91
CA ARG A 326 10.34 11.47 18.20
C ARG A 326 9.89 12.61 19.10
N SER A 327 9.70 13.80 18.55
CA SER A 327 9.18 14.96 19.29
C SER A 327 7.73 14.77 19.71
N GLU A 328 6.87 14.19 18.86
CA GLU A 328 5.49 13.87 19.20
C GLU A 328 5.43 12.83 20.33
N LEU A 329 6.20 11.74 20.24
CA LEU A 329 6.35 10.75 21.31
C LEU A 329 6.83 11.35 22.62
N GLU A 330 7.77 12.31 22.57
CA GLU A 330 8.20 13.08 23.75
C GLU A 330 7.04 13.88 24.35
N THR A 331 6.22 14.57 23.53
CA THR A 331 5.03 15.28 24.05
C THR A 331 3.94 14.33 24.59
N VAL A 332 3.73 13.17 23.95
CA VAL A 332 2.77 12.15 24.41
C VAL A 332 3.24 11.51 25.70
N ARG A 333 4.53 11.24 25.87
CA ARG A 333 5.13 10.78 27.13
C ARG A 333 4.97 11.82 28.24
N ARG A 334 5.21 13.11 27.96
CA ARG A 334 4.97 14.19 28.93
C ARG A 334 3.49 14.30 29.31
N LYS A 335 2.57 14.24 28.34
CA LYS A 335 1.12 14.19 28.61
C LYS A 335 0.74 12.98 29.46
N LEU A 336 1.22 11.78 29.12
CA LEU A 336 0.97 10.56 29.89
C LEU A 336 1.52 10.66 31.32
N SER A 337 2.71 11.25 31.50
CA SER A 337 3.27 11.54 32.82
C SER A 337 2.43 12.56 33.60
N ASN A 338 1.82 13.55 32.94
CA ASN A 338 0.89 14.47 33.60
C ASN A 338 -0.46 13.81 33.93
N TYR A 339 -0.75 12.64 33.36
CA TYR A 339 -1.96 11.85 33.62
C TYR A 339 -1.72 10.60 34.49
N SER A 340 -0.52 10.39 35.04
CA SER A 340 -0.26 9.27 35.99
C SER A 340 -1.23 9.32 37.18
N ASP A 341 -1.46 10.54 37.66
CA ASP A 341 -2.23 10.85 38.87
C ASP A 341 -3.74 10.85 38.59
N TYR A 342 -4.17 10.56 37.35
CA TYR A 342 -5.58 10.43 37.02
C TYR A 342 -6.22 9.20 37.69
N SER A 343 -5.43 8.17 38.01
CA SER A 343 -5.89 7.02 38.80
C SER A 343 -6.19 7.39 40.25
N THR A 344 -5.28 8.08 40.92
CA THR A 344 -5.45 8.56 42.30
C THR A 344 -6.58 9.58 42.39
N ILE A 345 -6.64 10.56 41.49
CA ILE A 345 -7.76 11.52 41.42
C ILE A 345 -9.09 10.81 41.17
N LYS A 346 -9.14 9.75 40.35
CA LYS A 346 -10.35 8.94 40.13
C LYS A 346 -10.75 8.15 41.38
N GLU A 347 -9.79 7.63 42.13
CA GLU A 347 -10.03 6.90 43.38
C GLU A 347 -10.57 7.85 44.46
N GLU A 348 -9.91 9.00 44.66
CA GLU A 348 -10.34 10.10 45.53
C GLU A 348 -11.72 10.63 45.16
N LEU A 349 -11.99 10.85 43.86
CA LEU A 349 -13.29 11.30 43.38
C LEU A 349 -14.36 10.20 43.50
N SER A 350 -14.00 8.91 43.42
CA SER A 350 -14.94 7.82 43.72
C SER A 350 -15.25 7.72 45.22
N ALA A 351 -14.28 8.05 46.07
CA ALA A 351 -14.48 8.13 47.52
C ALA A 351 -15.39 9.32 47.85
N LEU A 352 -15.08 10.51 47.32
CA LEU A 352 -15.93 11.71 47.43
C LEU A 352 -17.34 11.45 46.91
N LYS A 353 -17.52 10.89 45.70
CA LYS A 353 -18.86 10.57 45.17
C LYS A 353 -19.62 9.59 46.07
N LYS A 354 -18.95 8.60 46.69
CA LYS A 354 -19.60 7.66 47.61
C LYS A 354 -19.94 8.28 48.96
N ILE A 355 -19.14 9.23 49.44
CA ILE A 355 -19.40 10.01 50.65
C ILE A 355 -20.51 11.06 50.43
N GLU A 356 -20.51 11.74 49.29
CA GLU A 356 -21.42 12.84 48.96
C GLU A 356 -22.82 12.34 48.56
N PHE A 357 -22.90 11.25 47.78
CA PHE A 357 -24.19 10.75 47.29
C PHE A 357 -24.78 9.66 48.18
N GLY A 358 -23.96 8.85 48.89
CA GLY A 358 -24.48 7.77 49.75
C GLY A 358 -25.38 6.76 49.03
N VAL A 359 -25.29 6.69 47.69
CA VAL A 359 -26.21 5.95 46.84
C VAL A 359 -25.89 4.46 46.92
N ASN A 360 -26.76 3.73 47.63
CA ASN A 360 -27.14 2.37 47.26
C ASN A 360 -27.70 2.45 45.82
N GLU A 361 -26.85 2.23 44.82
CA GLU A 361 -27.25 2.07 43.42
C GLU A 361 -27.68 0.61 43.20
N ASP A 362 -28.75 0.23 43.92
CA ASP A 362 -29.40 -1.08 43.85
C ASP A 362 -30.83 -0.85 43.34
N ASP A 363 -30.93 -0.43 42.07
CA ASP A 363 -32.05 -0.64 41.13
C ASP A 363 -31.92 0.25 39.88
N SER A 364 -31.14 -0.19 38.88
CA SER A 364 -31.57 -0.20 37.46
C SER A 364 -30.47 -0.73 36.53
N ASP A 365 -30.82 -1.76 35.76
CA ASP A 365 -30.16 -2.36 34.59
C ASP A 365 -28.97 -1.61 33.95
N ASN A 366 -27.82 -2.29 33.77
CA ASN A 366 -27.44 -2.89 32.47
C ASN A 366 -26.03 -3.52 32.48
N GLU A 367 -25.72 -4.28 31.42
CA GLU A 367 -24.50 -5.08 31.25
C GLU A 367 -23.18 -4.29 31.11
N THR A 368 -22.07 -5.02 31.20
CA THR A 368 -20.69 -4.72 30.75
C THR A 368 -19.88 -3.69 31.55
N ASP A 369 -18.88 -4.11 32.35
CA ASP A 369 -17.49 -4.45 31.96
C ASP A 369 -16.59 -3.18 31.88
N SER A 370 -15.41 -3.05 32.52
CA SER A 370 -14.61 -3.95 33.36
C SER A 370 -13.59 -3.18 34.24
N LYS A 371 -13.09 -3.86 35.30
CA LYS A 371 -11.81 -3.65 36.03
C LYS A 371 -11.51 -2.34 36.83
N TYR A 372 -10.75 -2.56 37.91
CA TYR A 372 -10.23 -1.63 38.93
C TYR A 372 -11.24 -1.09 39.98
N ASN A 373 -11.37 -1.82 41.09
CA ASN A 373 -11.75 -1.34 42.44
C ASN A 373 -11.57 -2.51 43.46
N ASP A 374 -10.34 -2.97 43.70
CA ASP A 374 -10.06 -4.16 44.54
C ASP A 374 -10.01 -3.89 46.06
N ASP A 375 -10.23 -2.66 46.50
CA ASP A 375 -10.39 -2.33 47.93
C ASP A 375 -11.84 -2.48 48.41
N LYS A 376 -12.83 -2.31 47.52
CA LYS A 376 -14.26 -2.38 47.89
C LYS A 376 -14.79 -3.83 47.92
N THR A 377 -14.02 -4.77 47.39
CA THR A 377 -14.16 -6.22 47.62
C THR A 377 -13.73 -6.60 49.05
N VAL A 378 -12.66 -6.00 49.58
CA VAL A 378 -12.19 -6.24 50.95
C VAL A 378 -13.13 -5.62 51.99
N GLU A 379 -13.59 -4.39 51.78
CA GLU A 379 -14.52 -3.71 52.70
C GLU A 379 -15.91 -4.39 52.73
N SER A 380 -16.45 -4.79 51.57
CA SER A 380 -17.70 -5.56 51.49
C SER A 380 -17.54 -6.99 52.05
N SER A 381 -16.38 -7.62 51.86
CA SER A 381 -16.05 -8.89 52.52
C SER A 381 -16.01 -8.73 54.04
N LEU A 382 -15.35 -7.69 54.56
CA LEU A 382 -15.32 -7.35 55.99
C LEU A 382 -16.70 -7.04 56.56
N LEU A 383 -17.57 -6.31 55.84
CA LEU A 383 -18.95 -6.08 56.23
C LEU A 383 -19.78 -7.39 56.24
N SER A 384 -19.58 -8.26 55.25
CA SER A 384 -20.23 -9.58 55.21
C SER A 384 -19.73 -10.48 56.36
N ALA A 385 -18.44 -10.43 56.68
CA ALA A 385 -17.81 -11.15 57.77
C ALA A 385 -18.24 -10.61 59.12
N ASN A 386 -18.39 -9.29 59.28
CA ASN A 386 -18.91 -8.66 60.48
C ASN A 386 -20.39 -9.03 60.68
N LYS A 387 -21.22 -8.98 59.63
CA LYS A 387 -22.62 -9.44 59.67
C LYS A 387 -22.73 -10.95 59.99
N LYS A 388 -21.82 -11.77 59.47
CA LYS A 388 -21.71 -13.22 59.79
C LYS A 388 -21.25 -13.46 61.23
N LEU A 389 -20.27 -12.68 61.72
CA LEU A 389 -19.80 -12.72 63.11
C LEU A 389 -20.91 -12.26 64.07
N GLN A 390 -21.65 -11.21 63.75
CA GLN A 390 -22.84 -10.78 64.49
C GLN A 390 -23.91 -11.88 64.51
N ALA A 391 -24.14 -12.57 63.39
CA ALA A 391 -25.07 -13.71 63.35
C ALA A 391 -24.59 -14.89 64.21
N THR A 392 -23.31 -15.27 64.14
CA THR A 392 -22.77 -16.32 65.02
C THR A 392 -22.75 -15.87 66.48
N LEU A 393 -22.55 -14.59 66.77
CA LEU A 393 -22.56 -14.04 68.13
C LEU A 393 -23.99 -13.99 68.68
N ALA A 394 -25.00 -13.73 67.85
CA ALA A 394 -26.41 -13.90 68.20
C ALA A 394 -26.76 -15.39 68.44
N GLU A 395 -26.24 -16.30 67.61
CA GLU A 395 -26.40 -17.75 67.80
C GLU A 395 -25.73 -18.22 69.11
N TYR A 396 -24.49 -17.79 69.39
CA TYR A 396 -23.80 -18.08 70.64
C TYR A 396 -24.48 -17.45 71.85
N ARG A 397 -25.06 -16.24 71.73
CA ARG A 397 -25.93 -15.67 72.77
C ARG A 397 -27.16 -16.54 73.01
N SER A 398 -27.85 -16.99 71.96
CA SER A 398 -29.01 -17.89 72.11
C SER A 398 -28.64 -19.26 72.71
N LYS A 399 -27.43 -19.77 72.40
CA LYS A 399 -26.88 -20.98 73.02
C LYS A 399 -26.48 -20.73 74.48
N SER A 400 -25.94 -19.55 74.82
CA SER A 400 -25.63 -19.16 76.20
C SER A 400 -26.91 -19.06 77.03
N THR A 401 -27.96 -18.38 76.52
CA THR A 401 -29.24 -18.29 77.24
C THR A 401 -29.90 -19.65 77.36
N ALA A 402 -29.86 -20.51 76.32
CA ALA A 402 -30.35 -21.88 76.42
C ALA A 402 -29.53 -22.73 77.41
N GLN A 403 -28.21 -22.54 77.48
CA GLN A 403 -27.35 -23.20 78.47
C GLN A 403 -27.64 -22.69 79.89
N GLU A 404 -27.81 -21.38 80.08
CA GLU A 404 -28.23 -20.76 81.34
C GLU A 404 -29.60 -21.29 81.79
N GLU A 405 -30.58 -21.41 80.89
CA GLU A 405 -31.87 -22.05 81.15
C GLU A 405 -31.68 -23.52 81.57
N THR A 406 -30.84 -24.30 80.89
CA THR A 406 -30.56 -25.69 81.33
C THR A 406 -29.80 -25.75 82.66
N CYS A 407 -28.93 -24.78 82.96
CA CYS A 407 -28.25 -24.67 84.25
C CYS A 407 -29.22 -24.28 85.37
N ILE A 408 -30.22 -23.43 85.09
CA ILE A 408 -31.31 -23.09 86.02
C ILE A 408 -32.20 -24.32 86.25
N GLN A 409 -32.55 -25.06 85.20
CA GLN A 409 -33.32 -26.31 85.31
C GLN A 409 -32.54 -27.39 86.07
N LEU A 410 -31.25 -27.57 85.78
CA LEU A 410 -30.37 -28.48 86.52
C LEU A 410 -30.24 -28.06 87.98
N LYS A 411 -30.00 -26.78 88.27
CA LYS A 411 -29.96 -26.26 89.64
C LYS A 411 -31.28 -26.51 90.37
N LYS A 412 -32.43 -26.25 89.73
CA LYS A 412 -33.75 -26.58 90.28
C LYS A 412 -33.92 -28.08 90.55
N SER A 413 -33.43 -28.95 89.65
CA SER A 413 -33.45 -30.39 89.88
C SER A 413 -32.51 -30.83 91.01
N VAL A 414 -31.35 -30.18 91.18
CA VAL A 414 -30.44 -30.39 92.31
C VAL A 414 -31.06 -29.90 93.61
N ASP A 415 -31.75 -28.77 93.61
CA ASP A 415 -32.45 -28.27 94.80
C ASP A 415 -33.67 -29.16 95.16
N GLN A 416 -34.38 -29.70 94.16
CA GLN A 416 -35.41 -30.74 94.36
C GLN A 416 -34.82 -32.05 94.90
N LEU A 417 -33.69 -32.52 94.36
CA LEU A 417 -32.99 -33.70 94.86
C LEU A 417 -32.43 -33.47 96.27
N LYS A 418 -31.96 -32.26 96.61
CA LYS A 418 -31.59 -31.89 97.97
C LYS A 418 -32.78 -31.86 98.92
N GLN A 419 -33.94 -31.38 98.48
CA GLN A 419 -35.17 -31.48 99.27
C GLN A 419 -35.59 -32.94 99.47
N GLN A 420 -35.47 -33.79 98.44
CA GLN A 420 -35.70 -35.23 98.58
C GLN A 420 -34.69 -35.89 99.51
N ILE A 421 -33.40 -35.53 99.43
CA ILE A 421 -32.37 -35.99 100.36
C ILE A 421 -32.69 -35.55 101.78
N ALA A 422 -33.04 -34.27 102.03
CA ALA A 422 -33.40 -33.80 103.36
C ALA A 422 -34.66 -34.51 103.92
N VAL A 423 -35.66 -34.82 103.08
CA VAL A 423 -36.83 -35.61 103.48
C VAL A 423 -36.47 -37.08 103.73
N LEU A 424 -35.52 -37.65 102.97
CA LEU A 424 -35.00 -39.00 103.18
C LEU A 424 -34.07 -39.07 104.39
N GLU A 425 -33.35 -38.00 104.72
CA GLU A 425 -32.54 -37.85 105.93
C GLU A 425 -33.47 -37.73 107.15
N GLU A 426 -34.53 -36.91 107.10
CA GLU A 426 -35.55 -36.85 108.17
C GLU A 426 -36.31 -38.18 108.31
N ALA A 427 -36.55 -38.90 107.20
CA ALA A 427 -37.16 -40.22 107.24
C ALA A 427 -36.19 -41.29 107.77
N ASN A 428 -34.89 -41.20 107.44
CA ASN A 428 -33.87 -42.06 108.01
C ASN A 428 -33.63 -41.75 109.49
N GLU A 429 -33.61 -40.50 109.92
CA GLU A 429 -33.51 -40.12 111.34
C GLU A 429 -34.71 -40.66 112.13
N LYS A 430 -35.91 -40.65 111.55
CA LYS A 430 -37.09 -41.33 112.12
C LYS A 430 -36.94 -42.86 112.13
N LEU A 431 -36.43 -43.46 111.06
CA LEU A 431 -36.15 -44.89 111.00
C LEU A 431 -35.02 -45.31 111.94
N GLU A 432 -34.04 -44.45 112.20
CA GLU A 432 -32.95 -44.65 113.16
C GLU A 432 -33.46 -44.50 114.59
N MET A 433 -34.31 -43.50 114.89
CA MET A 433 -35.06 -43.43 116.15
C MET A 433 -36.01 -44.62 116.37
N ASP A 434 -36.63 -45.14 115.31
CA ASP A 434 -37.50 -46.31 115.39
C ASP A 434 -36.69 -47.62 115.45
N LEU A 435 -35.50 -47.68 114.83
CA LEU A 435 -34.54 -48.76 114.99
C LEU A 435 -33.91 -48.74 116.38
N GLU A 436 -33.61 -47.59 116.98
CA GLU A 436 -33.15 -47.47 118.37
C GLU A 436 -34.22 -48.01 119.34
N LYS A 437 -35.51 -47.78 119.07
CA LYS A 437 -36.63 -48.41 119.80
C LYS A 437 -36.71 -49.92 119.60
N VAL A 438 -36.25 -50.45 118.45
CA VAL A 438 -36.22 -51.88 118.14
C VAL A 438 -34.94 -52.57 118.64
N GLU A 439 -33.80 -51.88 118.65
CA GLU A 439 -32.49 -52.37 119.13
C GLU A 439 -32.44 -52.47 120.66
N ASN A 440 -33.34 -51.77 121.36
CA ASN A 440 -33.70 -52.07 122.75
C ASN A 440 -34.35 -53.46 122.96
N VAL A 441 -34.54 -54.25 121.89
CA VAL A 441 -34.80 -55.70 121.92
C VAL A 441 -33.65 -56.41 121.20
N GLY A 442 -32.66 -56.87 121.98
CA GLY A 442 -31.39 -57.38 121.48
C GLY A 442 -31.40 -58.81 120.86
N PRO A 443 -30.23 -59.49 120.77
CA PRO A 443 -29.51 -59.54 119.49
C PRO A 443 -29.22 -60.97 118.96
N HIS A 444 -28.47 -61.04 117.84
CA HIS A 444 -27.89 -62.22 117.14
C HIS A 444 -28.67 -62.81 115.95
N PHE A 445 -28.38 -62.32 114.75
CA PHE A 445 -27.69 -63.17 113.75
C PHE A 445 -26.75 -62.32 112.86
N ASN A 446 -25.69 -62.94 112.34
CA ASN A 446 -24.44 -62.26 112.02
C ASN A 446 -24.17 -62.06 110.51
N ASP A 447 -23.20 -61.18 110.23
CA ASP A 447 -22.52 -60.94 108.94
C ASP A 447 -22.28 -62.17 108.05
N ALA A 448 -22.34 -61.98 106.72
CA ALA A 448 -21.14 -62.05 105.86
C ALA A 448 -21.40 -61.77 104.36
N ALA A 449 -20.32 -61.32 103.69
CA ALA A 449 -20.05 -61.46 102.25
C ALA A 449 -20.71 -60.49 101.24
N SER A 450 -20.13 -59.29 101.21
CA SER A 450 -20.08 -58.30 100.12
C SER A 450 -19.50 -58.82 98.77
N MET A 451 -19.34 -57.88 97.81
CA MET A 451 -18.65 -57.96 96.48
C MET A 451 -19.54 -58.44 95.33
N MET A 452 -19.51 -57.95 94.07
CA MET A 452 -18.79 -56.90 93.31
C MET A 452 -19.54 -56.74 91.93
N SER A 453 -19.38 -55.75 91.03
CA SER A 453 -18.92 -54.34 91.04
C SER A 453 -19.12 -53.73 89.62
N GLY A 454 -18.96 -52.40 89.44
CA GLY A 454 -18.95 -51.71 88.12
C GLY A 454 -20.27 -50.98 87.78
N VAL A 455 -20.39 -49.65 87.66
CA VAL A 455 -19.53 -48.61 87.03
C VAL A 455 -19.39 -48.93 85.52
N THR A 456 -20.10 -48.27 84.59
CA THR A 456 -19.90 -46.86 84.20
C THR A 456 -21.07 -46.29 83.36
N ARG A 457 -21.55 -45.12 83.82
CA ARG A 457 -21.99 -43.87 83.15
C ARG A 457 -22.05 -43.72 81.61
N GLN A 458 -22.80 -42.66 81.23
CA GLN A 458 -23.00 -41.97 79.93
C GLN A 458 -24.29 -42.37 79.20
N VAL A 459 -25.37 -41.58 79.15
CA VAL A 459 -25.59 -40.11 79.06
C VAL A 459 -25.25 -39.52 77.69
N ASN A 460 -26.18 -39.66 76.73
CA ASN A 460 -26.84 -38.54 76.02
C ASN A 460 -28.00 -39.13 75.18
N ASN A 461 -29.28 -38.84 75.40
CA ASN A 461 -30.01 -37.57 75.34
C ASN A 461 -30.30 -37.09 73.89
N ARG A 462 -31.62 -37.06 73.55
CA ARG A 462 -32.29 -36.24 72.51
C ARG A 462 -32.14 -36.71 71.04
N THR A 463 -33.22 -37.08 70.33
CA THR A 463 -34.31 -36.22 69.78
C THR A 463 -33.74 -35.04 68.97
N SER A 464 -34.16 -34.73 67.74
CA SER A 464 -35.52 -34.83 67.20
C SER A 464 -35.57 -34.66 65.68
N HIS A 465 -36.62 -35.21 65.04
CA HIS A 465 -37.50 -34.60 64.02
C HIS A 465 -37.02 -33.26 63.39
N LYS A 466 -37.14 -33.05 62.07
CA LYS A 466 -38.39 -32.82 61.29
C LYS A 466 -38.00 -32.80 59.78
N ILE A 467 -38.68 -33.37 58.76
CA ILE A 467 -40.12 -33.48 58.39
C ILE A 467 -40.73 -32.07 58.18
N SER A 468 -41.15 -31.58 57.00
CA SER A 468 -41.44 -32.16 55.67
C SER A 468 -41.28 -31.04 54.60
N PRO A 469 -41.46 -31.28 53.28
CA PRO A 469 -42.82 -31.20 52.72
C PRO A 469 -43.12 -32.15 51.54
N THR A 470 -44.33 -32.74 51.52
CA THR A 470 -45.12 -33.21 50.35
C THR A 470 -46.47 -33.70 50.90
N THR A 471 -47.56 -32.96 50.78
CA THR A 471 -48.61 -33.08 49.73
C THR A 471 -49.18 -34.49 49.53
N SER A 472 -50.42 -34.69 50.03
CA SER A 472 -51.52 -35.53 49.48
C SER A 472 -51.19 -36.93 48.92
N ILE A 473 -51.51 -38.04 49.62
CA ILE A 473 -52.84 -38.72 49.71
C ILE A 473 -53.09 -39.69 48.53
N ILE A 474 -53.74 -40.84 48.81
CA ILE A 474 -53.83 -42.12 48.04
C ILE A 474 -52.60 -43.01 48.37
N GLY A 475 -52.64 -44.15 49.10
CA GLY A 475 -53.76 -45.01 49.57
C GLY A 475 -54.15 -46.02 48.48
N ILE A 476 -54.02 -47.35 48.57
CA ILE A 476 -54.00 -48.34 49.68
C ILE A 476 -53.15 -49.58 49.21
N PRO A 477 -52.70 -50.51 50.08
CA PRO A 477 -51.56 -51.38 49.80
C PRO A 477 -51.94 -52.80 49.34
N GLU A 478 -51.00 -53.51 48.70
CA GLU A 478 -50.93 -54.99 48.73
C GLU A 478 -49.51 -55.50 48.42
N GLU A 479 -49.22 -56.73 48.85
CA GLU A 479 -47.90 -57.37 48.82
C GLU A 479 -47.66 -58.23 47.56
N GLU A 480 -46.41 -58.65 47.38
CA GLU A 480 -45.87 -59.77 46.58
C GLU A 480 -46.68 -60.36 45.39
N GLU A 481 -46.10 -60.29 44.17
CA GLU A 481 -45.67 -61.49 43.41
C GLU A 481 -44.78 -61.11 42.18
N LEU A 482 -44.07 -62.11 41.62
CA LEU A 482 -43.04 -61.96 40.56
C LEU A 482 -43.64 -62.16 39.13
N PRO A 483 -42.85 -62.29 38.03
CA PRO A 483 -42.34 -61.16 37.27
C PRO A 483 -42.78 -61.15 35.78
N GLY A 484 -43.46 -60.09 35.34
CA GLY A 484 -43.88 -59.89 33.93
C GLY A 484 -42.87 -59.09 33.10
N ASN A 485 -42.19 -59.74 32.15
CA ASN A 485 -40.98 -59.24 31.46
C ASN A 485 -41.20 -58.12 30.40
N GLN A 486 -42.18 -57.24 30.60
CA GLN A 486 -42.54 -56.13 29.69
C GLN A 486 -42.30 -54.73 30.30
N SER A 487 -42.12 -54.66 31.63
CA SER A 487 -41.91 -53.41 32.37
C SER A 487 -40.49 -52.84 32.29
N THR A 488 -39.53 -53.56 31.67
CA THR A 488 -38.12 -53.13 31.55
C THR A 488 -37.83 -52.33 30.28
N ILE A 489 -38.51 -52.63 29.16
CA ILE A 489 -38.24 -51.95 27.88
C ILE A 489 -38.79 -50.53 27.84
N LEU A 490 -39.97 -50.28 28.42
CA LEU A 490 -40.56 -48.94 28.51
C LEU A 490 -39.68 -47.92 29.26
N PRO A 491 -39.15 -48.18 30.48
CA PRO A 491 -38.24 -47.26 31.16
C PRO A 491 -36.87 -47.13 30.48
N ILE A 492 -36.43 -48.12 29.69
CA ILE A 492 -35.23 -48.00 28.85
C ILE A 492 -35.51 -47.08 27.65
N VAL A 493 -36.65 -47.25 26.97
CA VAL A 493 -37.07 -46.42 25.82
C VAL A 493 -37.38 -44.99 26.25
N THR A 494 -37.99 -44.74 27.42
CA THR A 494 -38.14 -43.37 27.94
C THR A 494 -36.79 -42.75 28.29
N LYS A 495 -35.89 -43.46 28.99
CA LYS A 495 -34.52 -42.97 29.24
C LYS A 495 -33.75 -42.69 27.95
N GLN A 496 -33.88 -43.53 26.92
CA GLN A 496 -33.28 -43.29 25.60
C GLN A 496 -33.90 -42.06 24.93
N ARG A 497 -35.24 -41.97 24.87
CA ARG A 497 -35.98 -40.81 24.34
C ARG A 497 -35.57 -39.51 25.04
N ASP A 498 -35.45 -39.53 26.37
CA ASP A 498 -35.15 -38.35 27.16
C ASP A 498 -33.66 -37.96 27.01
N ARG A 499 -32.75 -38.94 26.85
CA ARG A 499 -31.36 -38.70 26.44
C ARG A 499 -31.25 -38.15 25.01
N PHE A 500 -32.06 -38.64 24.07
CA PHE A 500 -32.14 -38.09 22.72
C PHE A 500 -32.72 -36.67 22.74
N ARG A 501 -33.73 -36.40 23.56
CA ARG A 501 -34.33 -35.07 23.73
C ARG A 501 -33.35 -34.08 24.33
N SER A 502 -32.60 -34.48 25.37
CA SER A 502 -31.50 -33.68 25.90
C SER A 502 -30.45 -33.40 24.82
N ARG A 503 -29.95 -34.44 24.15
CA ARG A 503 -28.95 -34.28 23.08
C ARG A 503 -29.46 -33.41 21.93
N ASN A 504 -30.74 -33.47 21.57
CA ASN A 504 -31.32 -32.62 20.53
C ASN A 504 -31.44 -31.16 21.01
N MET A 505 -31.82 -30.94 22.27
CA MET A 505 -31.82 -29.61 22.88
C MET A 505 -30.42 -29.01 22.99
N ASP A 506 -29.40 -29.83 23.32
CA ASP A 506 -27.99 -29.44 23.34
C ASP A 506 -27.47 -29.12 21.93
N LEU A 507 -27.85 -29.91 20.91
CA LEU A 507 -27.52 -29.65 19.51
C LEU A 507 -28.22 -28.40 18.98
N GLU A 508 -29.50 -28.18 19.32
CA GLU A 508 -30.22 -26.94 18.99
C GLU A 508 -29.59 -25.72 19.67
N LYS A 509 -29.14 -25.85 20.91
CA LYS A 509 -28.40 -24.80 21.63
C LYS A 509 -27.06 -24.50 20.95
N GLN A 510 -26.29 -25.53 20.59
CA GLN A 510 -25.04 -25.38 19.83
C GLN A 510 -25.29 -24.76 18.44
N LEU A 511 -26.37 -25.14 17.75
CA LEU A 511 -26.77 -24.56 16.47
C LEU A 511 -27.14 -23.07 16.60
N ARG A 512 -27.90 -22.71 17.63
CA ARG A 512 -28.25 -21.30 17.94
C ARG A 512 -27.00 -20.49 18.29
N GLN A 513 -26.11 -21.05 19.11
CA GLN A 513 -24.85 -20.42 19.48
C GLN A 513 -23.94 -20.22 18.25
N GLY A 514 -23.70 -21.26 17.45
CA GLY A 514 -22.89 -21.18 16.23
C GLY A 514 -23.50 -20.23 15.17
N ASN A 515 -24.82 -20.11 15.10
CA ASN A 515 -25.48 -19.09 14.26
C ASN A 515 -25.30 -17.67 14.83
N SER A 516 -25.31 -17.48 16.16
CA SER A 516 -25.00 -16.20 16.80
C SER A 516 -23.54 -15.80 16.56
N GLU A 517 -22.59 -16.72 16.74
CA GLU A 517 -21.16 -16.54 16.48
C GLU A 517 -20.91 -16.24 14.99
N LYS A 518 -21.55 -16.96 14.07
CA LYS A 518 -21.53 -16.64 12.63
C LYS A 518 -22.14 -15.27 12.31
N GLY A 519 -23.11 -14.81 13.10
CA GLY A 519 -23.64 -13.45 13.04
C GLY A 519 -22.61 -12.41 13.48
N LYS A 520 -21.98 -12.62 14.64
CA LYS A 520 -20.91 -11.77 15.18
C LYS A 520 -19.72 -11.67 14.22
N LEU A 521 -19.21 -12.80 13.73
CA LEU A 521 -18.12 -12.86 12.75
C LEU A 521 -18.49 -12.18 11.42
N LYS A 522 -19.75 -12.25 10.96
CA LYS A 522 -20.19 -11.49 9.78
C LYS A 522 -20.21 -9.98 10.01
N LEU A 523 -20.67 -9.54 11.18
CA LEU A 523 -20.65 -8.12 11.55
C LEU A 523 -19.21 -7.61 11.70
N GLU A 524 -18.32 -8.40 12.30
CA GLU A 524 -16.90 -8.13 12.42
C GLU A 524 -16.21 -8.06 11.05
N ILE A 525 -16.45 -9.02 10.15
CA ILE A 525 -15.97 -8.96 8.76
C ILE A 525 -16.51 -7.72 8.05
N SER A 526 -17.77 -7.33 8.28
CA SER A 526 -18.33 -6.10 7.68
C SER A 526 -17.69 -4.84 8.25
N LYS A 527 -17.39 -4.82 9.55
CA LYS A 527 -16.69 -3.73 10.24
C LYS A 527 -15.25 -3.62 9.73
N LEU A 528 -14.49 -4.71 9.75
CA LEU A 528 -13.12 -4.79 9.23
C LEU A 528 -13.05 -4.41 7.75
N LYS A 529 -14.05 -4.79 6.92
CA LYS A 529 -14.11 -4.31 5.53
C LYS A 529 -14.32 -2.80 5.43
N GLY A 530 -15.22 -2.23 6.24
CA GLY A 530 -15.45 -0.78 6.29
C GLY A 530 -14.27 0.01 6.87
N ASP A 531 -13.53 -0.58 7.80
CA ASP A 531 -12.33 0.01 8.38
C ASP A 531 -11.12 -0.15 7.43
N ASN A 532 -11.01 -1.25 6.69
CA ASN A 532 -10.04 -1.43 5.60
C ASN A 532 -10.30 -0.46 4.44
N THR A 533 -11.56 -0.23 4.03
CA THR A 533 -11.85 0.79 3.02
C THR A 533 -11.45 2.16 3.54
N LYS A 534 -11.84 2.56 4.76
CA LYS A 534 -11.40 3.84 5.40
C LYS A 534 -9.88 3.96 5.51
N LEU A 535 -9.18 2.87 5.80
CA LEU A 535 -7.72 2.84 5.82
C LEU A 535 -7.16 3.10 4.42
N TYR A 536 -7.73 2.49 3.38
CA TYR A 536 -7.39 2.79 2.00
C TYR A 536 -7.71 4.25 1.61
N GLU A 537 -8.83 4.83 2.05
CA GLU A 537 -9.11 6.27 1.85
C GLU A 537 -8.00 7.10 2.49
N ARG A 538 -7.63 6.82 3.75
CA ARG A 538 -6.56 7.54 4.47
C ARG A 538 -5.21 7.38 3.78
N ILE A 539 -4.85 6.16 3.37
CA ILE A 539 -3.61 5.88 2.63
C ILE A 539 -3.62 6.68 1.33
N ARG A 540 -4.73 6.69 0.58
CA ARG A 540 -4.84 7.46 -0.67
C ARG A 540 -4.87 8.97 -0.46
N TYR A 541 -5.45 9.48 0.63
CA TYR A 541 -5.40 10.89 0.99
C TYR A 541 -3.97 11.31 1.39
N LEU A 542 -3.26 10.46 2.16
CA LEU A 542 -1.85 10.69 2.50
C LEU A 542 -0.94 10.57 1.28
N GLN A 543 -1.16 9.59 0.40
CA GLN A 543 -0.48 9.47 -0.89
C GLN A 543 -0.80 10.66 -1.81
N ALA A 544 -2.03 11.17 -1.86
CA ALA A 544 -2.37 12.37 -2.62
C ALA A 544 -1.67 13.62 -2.07
N TYR A 545 -1.46 13.70 -0.76
CA TYR A 545 -0.69 14.76 -0.12
C TYR A 545 0.83 14.60 -0.37
N ASN A 546 1.32 13.37 -0.46
CA ASN A 546 2.73 13.03 -0.74
C ASN A 546 3.07 13.05 -2.25
N ASN A 547 2.08 12.91 -3.13
CA ASN A 547 2.24 12.88 -4.60
C ASN A 547 2.72 14.21 -5.19
N ASN A 548 2.78 15.29 -4.39
CA ASN A 548 3.49 16.51 -4.78
C ASN A 548 5.03 16.32 -4.83
N ASN A 549 5.57 15.20 -4.34
CA ASN A 549 7.01 14.95 -4.24
C ASN A 549 7.52 13.58 -4.76
N THR A 550 6.68 12.67 -5.28
CA THR A 550 7.18 11.40 -5.87
C THR A 550 6.32 10.84 -7.01
N SER A 551 6.96 10.61 -8.16
CA SER A 551 6.39 9.87 -9.29
C SER A 551 6.31 8.38 -8.97
N ALA A 552 5.10 7.83 -8.80
CA ALA A 552 4.92 6.45 -8.37
C ALA A 552 5.25 5.43 -9.48
N HIS A 553 6.38 4.72 -9.34
CA HIS A 553 6.61 3.45 -10.05
C HIS A 553 5.64 2.37 -9.55
N PRO A 554 4.96 1.62 -10.44
CA PRO A 554 4.11 0.52 -10.03
C PRO A 554 4.94 -0.72 -9.68
N ASN A 555 5.01 -1.07 -8.39
CA ASN A 555 5.56 -2.35 -7.95
C ASN A 555 4.64 -3.51 -8.40
N PRO A 556 5.13 -4.49 -9.18
CA PRO A 556 4.28 -5.52 -9.78
C PRO A 556 3.82 -6.61 -8.79
N ASP A 557 4.49 -6.76 -7.64
CA ASP A 557 4.23 -7.82 -6.65
C ASP A 557 3.26 -7.40 -5.52
N GLY A 558 2.68 -6.20 -5.60
CA GLY A 558 1.70 -5.64 -4.65
C GLY A 558 0.32 -6.29 -4.75
N ILE A 559 0.22 -7.56 -4.35
CA ILE A 559 -0.97 -8.37 -4.01
C ILE A 559 -2.36 -7.75 -4.37
N ASP A 560 -3.08 -8.41 -5.28
CA ASP A 560 -4.46 -8.22 -5.78
C ASP A 560 -5.51 -7.64 -4.80
N VAL A 561 -5.33 -7.85 -3.49
CA VAL A 561 -6.16 -7.32 -2.39
C VAL A 561 -6.26 -5.79 -2.40
N GLU A 562 -5.17 -5.06 -2.69
CA GLU A 562 -5.23 -3.60 -2.74
C GLU A 562 -6.07 -3.11 -3.95
N SER A 563 -5.98 -3.81 -5.09
CA SER A 563 -6.82 -3.53 -6.27
C SER A 563 -8.32 -3.70 -5.96
N GLN A 564 -8.67 -4.68 -5.12
CA GLN A 564 -10.04 -4.93 -4.71
C GLN A 564 -10.62 -3.80 -3.86
N TYR A 565 -9.86 -3.29 -2.88
CA TYR A 565 -10.31 -2.16 -2.06
C TYR A 565 -10.27 -0.83 -2.82
N SER A 566 -9.27 -0.63 -3.70
CA SER A 566 -9.18 0.51 -4.61
C SER A 566 -10.42 0.65 -5.48
N ARG A 567 -10.83 -0.44 -6.14
CA ARG A 567 -12.03 -0.45 -6.99
C ARG A 567 -13.32 -0.16 -6.21
N VAL A 568 -13.47 -0.70 -5.00
CA VAL A 568 -14.64 -0.43 -4.13
C VAL A 568 -14.66 1.04 -3.71
N TYR A 569 -13.50 1.63 -3.40
CA TYR A 569 -13.38 3.04 -3.08
C TYR A 569 -13.73 3.93 -4.29
N GLU A 570 -13.17 3.68 -5.47
CA GLU A 570 -13.44 4.48 -6.67
C GLU A 570 -14.89 4.40 -7.13
N GLU A 571 -15.53 3.22 -7.03
CA GLU A 571 -16.98 3.08 -7.26
C GLU A 571 -17.80 3.89 -6.25
N SER A 572 -17.36 3.96 -4.99
CA SER A 572 -18.02 4.75 -3.94
C SER A 572 -17.82 6.27 -4.07
N LEU A 573 -16.69 6.71 -4.61
CA LEU A 573 -16.34 8.12 -4.78
C LEU A 573 -17.15 8.78 -5.91
N HIS A 574 -17.54 8.00 -6.92
CA HIS A 574 -18.19 8.51 -8.13
C HIS A 574 -19.69 8.77 -7.88
N PRO A 575 -20.17 10.04 -7.78
CA PRO A 575 -21.56 10.32 -7.37
C PRO A 575 -22.58 9.77 -8.37
N ILE A 576 -22.21 9.82 -9.66
CA ILE A 576 -22.99 9.27 -10.77
C ILE A 576 -23.01 7.74 -10.77
N ALA A 577 -22.02 7.04 -10.21
CA ALA A 577 -22.06 5.58 -10.10
C ALA A 577 -23.05 5.17 -9.00
N ASN A 578 -22.97 5.77 -7.81
CA ASN A 578 -23.95 5.59 -6.74
C ASN A 578 -25.37 5.99 -7.19
N PHE A 579 -25.53 7.11 -7.90
CA PHE A 579 -26.81 7.52 -8.47
C PHE A 579 -27.31 6.49 -9.49
N ARG A 580 -26.50 6.12 -10.50
CA ARG A 580 -26.86 5.12 -11.52
C ARG A 580 -27.14 3.75 -10.90
N GLN A 581 -26.45 3.35 -9.85
CA GLN A 581 -26.66 2.07 -9.17
C GLN A 581 -27.97 2.10 -8.37
N ASN A 582 -28.26 3.19 -7.65
CA ASN A 582 -29.55 3.40 -7.00
C ASN A 582 -30.70 3.56 -8.00
N GLU A 583 -30.50 4.23 -9.13
CA GLU A 583 -31.49 4.39 -10.20
C GLU A 583 -31.75 3.04 -10.89
N LEU A 584 -30.71 2.26 -11.22
CA LEU A 584 -30.84 0.90 -11.71
C LEU A 584 -31.54 -0.03 -10.71
N ASN A 585 -31.27 0.11 -9.41
CA ASN A 585 -31.96 -0.64 -8.36
C ASN A 585 -33.42 -0.18 -8.21
N HIS A 586 -33.70 1.11 -8.37
CA HIS A 586 -35.04 1.69 -8.42
C HIS A 586 -35.82 1.16 -9.64
N TYR A 587 -35.22 1.14 -10.83
CA TYR A 587 -35.82 0.55 -12.03
C TYR A 587 -36.05 -0.96 -11.90
N LYS A 588 -35.06 -1.72 -11.40
CA LYS A 588 -35.19 -3.16 -11.16
C LYS A 588 -36.33 -3.48 -10.19
N ASN A 589 -36.48 -2.67 -9.13
CA ASN A 589 -37.49 -2.92 -8.11
C ASN A 589 -38.89 -2.41 -8.53
N LYS A 590 -38.98 -1.20 -9.11
CA LYS A 590 -40.26 -0.51 -9.39
C LYS A 590 -40.75 -0.54 -10.84
N LYS A 591 -39.92 -0.86 -11.86
CA LYS A 591 -40.35 -0.85 -13.28
C LYS A 591 -40.24 -2.18 -14.04
N LEU A 592 -39.56 -3.21 -13.52
CA LEU A 592 -39.55 -4.53 -14.19
C LEU A 592 -40.83 -5.33 -13.92
N SER A 593 -41.39 -5.90 -14.99
CA SER A 593 -42.52 -6.83 -14.98
C SER A 593 -42.17 -8.11 -14.20
N VAL A 594 -43.18 -8.80 -13.67
CA VAL A 594 -42.97 -10.03 -12.88
C VAL A 594 -42.29 -11.12 -13.71
N LEU A 595 -42.60 -11.22 -15.00
CA LEU A 595 -41.96 -12.15 -15.93
C LEU A 595 -40.48 -11.78 -16.19
N GLU A 596 -40.16 -10.49 -16.32
CA GLU A 596 -38.78 -10.00 -16.48
C GLU A 596 -37.97 -10.23 -15.20
N LYS A 597 -38.58 -10.07 -14.02
CA LYS A 597 -37.94 -10.39 -12.72
C LYS A 597 -37.65 -11.89 -12.61
N LEU A 598 -38.56 -12.74 -13.06
CA LEU A 598 -38.37 -14.20 -13.11
C LEU A 598 -37.26 -14.58 -14.09
N PHE A 599 -37.25 -14.00 -15.30
CA PHE A 599 -36.18 -14.18 -16.28
C PHE A 599 -34.82 -13.68 -15.76
N LEU A 600 -34.75 -12.52 -15.12
CA LEU A 600 -33.50 -11.97 -14.57
C LEU A 600 -32.99 -12.81 -13.39
N SER A 601 -33.89 -13.40 -12.60
CA SER A 601 -33.54 -14.35 -11.54
C SER A 601 -32.96 -15.65 -12.14
N PHE A 602 -33.65 -16.21 -13.14
CA PHE A 602 -33.22 -17.42 -13.85
C PHE A 602 -31.88 -17.22 -14.56
N ALA A 603 -31.71 -16.09 -15.26
CA ALA A 603 -30.46 -15.70 -15.90
C ALA A 603 -29.32 -15.55 -14.89
N LYS A 604 -29.55 -14.94 -13.72
CA LYS A 604 -28.56 -14.88 -12.64
C LYS A 604 -28.16 -16.26 -12.14
N VAL A 605 -29.11 -17.17 -11.90
CA VAL A 605 -28.81 -18.56 -11.47
C VAL A 605 -27.99 -19.31 -12.52
N ILE A 606 -28.25 -19.09 -13.81
CA ILE A 606 -27.44 -19.65 -14.92
C ILE A 606 -26.03 -19.05 -14.96
N LEU A 607 -25.89 -17.72 -14.80
CA LEU A 607 -24.60 -17.02 -14.89
C LEU A 607 -23.73 -17.14 -13.63
N GLN A 608 -24.31 -17.39 -12.47
CA GLN A 608 -23.60 -17.39 -11.18
C GLN A 608 -22.68 -18.60 -10.97
N ASN A 609 -22.94 -19.75 -11.62
CA ASN A 609 -22.15 -20.97 -11.42
C ASN A 609 -21.59 -21.49 -12.76
N LYS A 610 -20.33 -21.96 -12.76
CA LYS A 610 -19.65 -22.50 -13.94
C LYS A 610 -20.37 -23.73 -14.51
N MET A 611 -20.97 -24.56 -13.63
CA MET A 611 -21.70 -25.76 -14.03
C MET A 611 -23.03 -25.42 -14.74
N THR A 612 -23.82 -24.49 -14.19
CA THR A 612 -25.10 -24.08 -14.79
C THR A 612 -24.91 -23.39 -16.14
N ARG A 613 -23.82 -22.61 -16.30
CA ARG A 613 -23.44 -22.03 -17.59
C ARG A 613 -23.13 -23.08 -18.67
N MET A 614 -22.43 -24.16 -18.33
CA MET A 614 -22.16 -25.24 -19.29
C MET A 614 -23.43 -26.00 -19.66
N ILE A 615 -24.30 -26.30 -18.69
CA ILE A 615 -25.59 -26.97 -18.93
C ILE A 615 -26.48 -26.12 -19.86
N PHE A 616 -26.55 -24.81 -19.65
CA PHE A 616 -27.29 -23.90 -20.52
C PHE A 616 -26.72 -23.83 -21.94
N LEU A 617 -25.39 -23.86 -22.09
CA LEU A 617 -24.73 -23.90 -23.41
C LEU A 617 -25.06 -25.19 -24.17
N PHE A 618 -25.03 -26.35 -23.51
CA PHE A 618 -25.46 -27.62 -24.12
C PHE A 618 -26.96 -27.61 -24.48
N TYR A 619 -27.81 -27.03 -23.63
CA TYR A 619 -29.24 -26.85 -23.92
C TYR A 619 -29.47 -25.98 -25.16
N CYS A 620 -28.77 -24.85 -25.29
CA CYS A 620 -28.86 -23.98 -26.46
C CYS A 620 -28.35 -24.66 -27.74
N ILE A 621 -27.25 -25.40 -27.68
CA ILE A 621 -26.72 -26.17 -28.82
C ILE A 621 -27.71 -27.28 -29.21
N GLY A 622 -28.29 -27.99 -28.24
CA GLY A 622 -29.32 -29.00 -28.49
C GLY A 622 -30.57 -28.41 -29.16
N LEU A 623 -31.02 -27.23 -28.72
CA LEU A 623 -32.15 -26.52 -29.34
C LEU A 623 -31.83 -26.09 -30.77
N HIS A 624 -30.64 -25.54 -31.04
CA HIS A 624 -30.22 -25.19 -32.40
C HIS A 624 -30.08 -26.44 -33.29
N GLY A 625 -29.58 -27.56 -32.76
CA GLY A 625 -29.53 -28.84 -33.46
C GLY A 625 -30.92 -29.39 -33.79
N LEU A 626 -31.89 -29.24 -32.88
CA LEU A 626 -33.29 -29.64 -33.11
C LEU A 626 -33.95 -28.75 -34.16
N VAL A 627 -33.76 -27.42 -34.09
CA VAL A 627 -34.26 -26.47 -35.10
C VAL A 627 -33.60 -26.71 -36.46
N PHE A 628 -32.30 -27.04 -36.50
CA PHE A 628 -31.59 -27.40 -37.73
C PHE A 628 -32.08 -28.73 -38.30
N MET A 629 -32.33 -29.74 -37.47
CA MET A 629 -32.97 -30.99 -37.90
C MET A 629 -34.37 -30.76 -38.44
N MET A 630 -35.17 -29.90 -37.81
CA MET A 630 -36.51 -29.53 -38.28
C MET A 630 -36.45 -28.72 -39.58
N SER A 631 -35.50 -27.79 -39.75
CA SER A 631 -35.35 -27.10 -41.03
C SER A 631 -34.86 -28.04 -42.12
N MET A 632 -33.93 -28.96 -41.84
CA MET A 632 -33.52 -30.02 -42.78
C MET A 632 -34.68 -30.96 -43.15
N TYR A 633 -35.55 -31.30 -42.19
CA TYR A 633 -36.74 -32.11 -42.44
C TYR A 633 -37.77 -31.37 -43.31
N VAL A 634 -38.04 -30.10 -43.01
CA VAL A 634 -38.92 -29.23 -43.81
C VAL A 634 -38.34 -28.95 -45.21
N ILE A 635 -37.02 -28.81 -45.34
CA ILE A 635 -36.33 -28.67 -46.63
C ILE A 635 -36.39 -29.97 -47.44
N ASN A 636 -36.23 -31.15 -46.81
CA ASN A 636 -36.42 -32.44 -47.48
C ASN A 636 -37.86 -32.62 -47.98
N ILE A 637 -38.86 -32.16 -47.22
CA ILE A 637 -40.27 -32.14 -47.65
C ILE A 637 -40.49 -31.13 -48.79
N SER A 638 -39.84 -29.96 -48.72
CA SER A 638 -39.95 -28.90 -49.74
C SER A 638 -39.18 -29.21 -51.04
N GLY A 639 -38.21 -30.15 -50.99
CA GLY A 639 -37.39 -30.56 -52.13
C GLY A 639 -38.14 -31.24 -53.28
N TYR A 640 -39.44 -31.53 -53.11
CA TYR A 640 -40.31 -32.09 -54.15
C TYR A 640 -41.02 -31.03 -55.02
N MET A 641 -40.81 -29.73 -54.80
CA MET A 641 -41.26 -28.69 -55.74
C MET A 641 -40.08 -27.83 -56.23
N THR A 642 -39.58 -28.15 -57.43
CA THR A 642 -38.69 -27.30 -58.21
C THR A 642 -39.45 -26.11 -58.83
N PRO A 643 -38.78 -24.97 -59.08
CA PRO A 643 -39.45 -23.69 -59.35
C PRO A 643 -39.81 -23.46 -60.83
N GLU A 644 -40.84 -22.65 -61.08
CA GLU A 644 -41.14 -22.07 -62.40
C GLU A 644 -40.98 -20.53 -62.39
N VAL A 645 -40.82 -19.96 -63.58
CA VAL A 645 -40.12 -18.69 -63.84
C VAL A 645 -41.09 -17.47 -63.84
N GLY A 646 -40.63 -16.30 -63.37
CA GLY A 646 -41.41 -15.05 -63.44
C GLY A 646 -40.57 -13.77 -63.32
N ILE A 647 -40.40 -13.05 -64.43
CA ILE A 647 -39.63 -11.81 -64.57
C ILE A 647 -40.48 -10.58 -64.23
N VAL A 648 -39.98 -9.60 -63.44
CA VAL A 648 -40.24 -8.16 -63.63
C VAL A 648 -39.02 -7.32 -63.22
N GLN A 649 -38.72 -6.26 -63.99
CA GLN A 649 -37.60 -5.33 -63.80
C GLN A 649 -37.86 -4.18 -62.81
N SER A 650 -36.74 -3.58 -62.37
CA SER A 650 -36.59 -2.31 -61.65
C SER A 650 -37.60 -1.19 -61.95
N ALA A 651 -38.10 -0.54 -60.89
CA ALA A 651 -38.78 0.75 -60.97
C ALA A 651 -38.50 1.66 -59.75
N LYS A 652 -37.75 2.74 -60.00
CA LYS A 652 -37.90 4.13 -59.48
C LYS A 652 -38.38 4.35 -58.03
N SER A 653 -37.49 4.90 -57.20
CA SER A 653 -37.87 5.76 -56.06
C SER A 653 -38.19 7.19 -56.52
N SER A 654 -39.43 7.63 -56.34
CA SER A 654 -39.92 8.98 -56.65
C SER A 654 -39.98 9.84 -55.36
N VAL A 655 -39.58 11.13 -55.35
CA VAL A 655 -40.48 12.32 -55.38
C VAL A 655 -41.35 12.45 -54.10
N ASN A 656 -41.45 13.57 -53.34
CA ASN A 656 -41.05 14.96 -53.59
C ASN A 656 -40.97 15.87 -52.32
N SER A 657 -40.21 16.96 -52.46
CA SER A 657 -40.47 18.38 -52.08
C SER A 657 -41.21 18.82 -50.79
N ASN A 658 -40.59 19.76 -50.08
CA ASN A 658 -41.02 21.17 -49.98
C ASN A 658 -39.78 22.02 -49.60
N GLY A 659 -39.37 23.03 -50.38
CA GLY A 659 -39.82 24.43 -50.26
C GLY A 659 -38.90 25.21 -49.30
N LYS A 660 -38.42 26.44 -49.56
CA LYS A 660 -38.88 27.50 -50.47
C LYS A 660 -37.78 28.57 -50.69
N LEU A 661 -37.86 29.27 -51.83
CA LEU A 661 -37.18 30.51 -52.30
C LEU A 661 -36.27 31.32 -51.33
N SER A 662 -35.09 31.73 -51.80
CA SER A 662 -34.77 33.08 -52.36
C SER A 662 -33.24 33.33 -52.38
N GLY A 663 -32.62 33.55 -53.55
CA GLY A 663 -32.22 34.90 -54.03
C GLY A 663 -30.74 35.21 -53.66
N ALA A 664 -29.76 34.99 -54.55
CA ALA A 664 -29.29 35.94 -55.58
C ALA A 664 -28.67 37.23 -55.00
N GLY A 665 -27.41 37.60 -55.28
CA GLY A 665 -26.37 36.96 -56.10
C GLY A 665 -25.14 37.86 -56.33
N SER A 666 -24.27 37.50 -57.29
CA SER A 666 -23.16 38.30 -57.89
C SER A 666 -22.03 38.77 -56.94
N VAL A 667 -20.81 38.22 -56.95
CA VAL A 667 -19.76 38.26 -58.00
C VAL A 667 -19.16 39.65 -58.25
N HIS A 668 -18.01 39.90 -57.61
CA HIS A 668 -16.74 40.49 -58.08
C HIS A 668 -15.76 40.39 -56.88
N GLY A 669 -14.45 40.17 -56.99
CA GLY A 669 -13.55 40.19 -58.15
C GLY A 669 -12.62 41.41 -58.06
N ILE A 670 -11.31 41.19 -57.88
CA ILE A 670 -10.24 42.22 -57.66
C ILE A 670 -10.30 42.79 -56.22
N ASN A 671 -9.23 42.88 -55.43
CA ASN A 671 -7.77 42.77 -55.65
C ASN A 671 -7.16 41.69 -54.74
#